data_AF-A0A315D7Y5-F1
#
_entry.id   AF-A0A315D7Y5-F1
#
_cell.length_a   1.000
_cell.length_b   1.000
_cell.length_c   1.000
_cell.angle_alpha   90.00
_cell.angle_beta   90.00
_cell.angle_gamma   90.00
#
_symmetry.space_group_name_H-M   'P 1'
#
loop_
_entity.id
_entity.type
_entity.pdbx_description
1 polymer ?
#
loop_
_entity_poly.entity_id
_entity_poly.type
_entity_poly.pdbx_seq_one_letter_code
_entity_poly.pdbx_strand_id
1 'polypeptide(L)'
;MQQITRDNHYVPQWYQSGFLSKNKHKLHILNLQPGTKSMPNGQIFAEPEIAELGPKLAFMERDLYTIRWRHLLNDEIERLLFGKLDKNGADAVRGWISGNPIQIHRKFLNFFEYMDAQKLRTPKGLDWILKHFNGLPHIELMRQMQAVRQMHCTMWSECVREIVSSGDSPVKFLMSDHPVTIYNPKLAPDAEECAYPDDPGIELVGSQTIFPLDRNHCLILTNLEYAKDPRGVAHLSRRTNARFRGESMTSTDNFIRGRKLSEIEVNAVNRIIKSRARKYVAAGNPDWLYPERHCDCPWEDIGNILLPRKDLWRFGGEIYIGYKDGSTAYRDQFGRTSKAHEFLVKPALKNDPSPNSDCGCGSGIAFEDCCADVPPTIRPSWRVMGIRERNLVLIRAIHDIFLKGGERTWLDVRRDLSDDQVRRIHEIYASLWSTDTRLIDLLPSPQRKRSRALFLGMTDARTVCTLVVGMLAYVDEVVLVHPFINANGVRPEFSPTKHPAQYRDQTLRNVFTMLVLEPFIAAGRIHLIPDPLDYDAGFRKEIMAITDRFGDEVTSGPIDKVLIDALGRDELMRFMQRLPLESLKEQLKRNVPEGATEMTGADLDAAANFMKKELELDPLALLDPPPMTEGNGEFKVMKGFSRETGLYIATLTGAIVYTNSDTMWARLHETDGVNTCAPDPGAVKAMGCLEGLRIHVPNMLVADPVELKSADSIRELLRTISVALRWSRSLDTYSSVADDSDSVRDDDKMRTFELRLSTPLNGFQRTDVSRLVLTFGRLKEVAPVRLAIFLQPVQELNSRPELFQ
;
A
#
# COMPACT_ATOMS: atom_id res chain seq x y z
N MET A 1 41.95 0.16 -19.06
CA MET A 1 40.69 -0.55 -18.75
C MET A 1 40.61 -0.74 -17.25
N GLN A 2 39.55 -0.25 -16.61
CA GLN A 2 39.34 -0.45 -15.18
C GLN A 2 39.04 -1.94 -14.95
N GLN A 3 39.68 -2.55 -13.95
CA GLN A 3 39.44 -3.96 -13.62
C GLN A 3 38.03 -4.10 -13.04
N ILE A 4 37.16 -4.83 -13.73
CA ILE A 4 35.75 -5.03 -13.35
C ILE A 4 35.68 -6.08 -12.23
N THR A 5 34.97 -5.76 -11.16
CA THR A 5 34.71 -6.69 -10.05
C THR A 5 33.68 -7.72 -10.49
N ARG A 6 34.09 -8.99 -10.47
CA ARG A 6 33.22 -10.11 -10.85
C ARG A 6 32.94 -11.06 -9.70
N ASP A 7 33.85 -11.18 -8.75
CA ASP A 7 33.61 -11.98 -7.54
C ASP A 7 32.98 -11.07 -6.48
N ASN A 8 31.65 -11.12 -6.37
CA ASN A 8 30.89 -10.28 -5.46
C ASN A 8 30.83 -10.93 -4.08
N HIS A 9 31.41 -10.27 -3.08
CA HIS A 9 31.35 -10.73 -1.69
C HIS A 9 30.02 -10.30 -1.05
N TYR A 10 29.03 -11.18 -1.08
CA TYR A 10 27.74 -10.91 -0.43
C TYR A 10 27.83 -10.93 1.10
N VAL A 11 28.86 -11.55 1.69
CA VAL A 11 29.32 -11.28 3.06
C VAL A 11 30.71 -10.62 2.99
N PRO A 12 30.89 -9.36 3.43
CA PRO A 12 32.12 -8.63 3.21
C PRO A 12 33.32 -9.25 3.92
N GLN A 13 34.48 -9.21 3.27
CA GLN A 13 35.73 -9.74 3.83
C GLN A 13 36.07 -9.14 5.22
N TRP A 14 35.79 -7.84 5.43
CA TRP A 14 36.03 -7.19 6.72
C TRP A 14 35.16 -7.75 7.84
N TYR A 15 33.92 -8.13 7.52
CA TYR A 15 32.97 -8.71 8.47
C TYR A 15 33.38 -10.15 8.79
N GLN A 16 33.72 -10.94 7.77
CA GLN A 16 34.25 -12.29 7.94
C GLN A 16 35.49 -12.32 8.85
N SER A 17 36.35 -11.30 8.75
CA SER A 17 37.57 -11.19 9.58
C SER A 17 37.27 -11.06 11.07
N GLY A 18 36.09 -10.57 11.46
CA GLY A 18 35.64 -10.50 12.86
C GLY A 18 35.39 -11.87 13.51
N PHE A 19 35.31 -12.94 12.70
CA PHE A 19 35.05 -14.30 13.18
C PHE A 19 36.30 -15.18 13.29
N LEU A 20 37.47 -14.65 12.88
CA LEU A 20 38.72 -15.39 12.94
C LEU A 20 39.15 -15.65 14.40
N SER A 21 39.68 -16.85 14.64
CA SER A 21 40.42 -17.17 15.86
C SER A 21 41.68 -16.31 15.97
N LYS A 22 42.16 -16.05 17.20
CA LYS A 22 43.39 -15.24 17.38
C LYS A 22 44.53 -15.89 16.59
N ASN A 23 45.28 -15.09 15.83
CA ASN A 23 46.41 -15.52 15.01
C ASN A 23 46.08 -16.54 13.90
N LYS A 24 44.82 -16.65 13.47
CA LYS A 24 44.40 -17.47 12.33
C LYS A 24 43.96 -16.57 11.17
N HIS A 25 44.15 -17.05 9.94
CA HIS A 25 43.82 -16.33 8.70
C HIS A 25 42.73 -17.01 7.86
N LYS A 26 42.21 -18.16 8.32
CA LYS A 26 41.18 -18.95 7.66
C LYS A 26 40.05 -19.28 8.64
N LEU A 27 38.85 -19.45 8.09
CA LEU A 27 37.67 -19.96 8.78
C LEU A 27 37.43 -21.40 8.33
N HIS A 28 36.84 -22.19 9.21
CA HIS A 28 36.26 -23.48 8.85
C HIS A 28 34.85 -23.23 8.35
N ILE A 29 34.56 -23.65 7.12
CA ILE A 29 33.28 -23.44 6.44
C ILE A 29 32.62 -24.79 6.21
N LEU A 30 31.48 -24.98 6.85
CA LEU A 30 30.60 -26.13 6.64
C LEU A 30 29.67 -25.84 5.46
N ASN A 31 29.68 -26.73 4.48
CA ASN A 31 28.70 -26.81 3.41
C ASN A 31 27.55 -27.71 3.86
N LEU A 32 26.37 -27.11 4.05
CA LEU A 32 25.15 -27.80 4.47
C LEU A 32 24.56 -28.72 3.39
N GLN A 33 24.97 -28.51 2.13
CA GLN A 33 24.50 -29.25 0.96
C GLN A 33 25.69 -29.54 0.01
N PRO A 34 26.62 -30.43 0.39
CA PRO A 34 27.75 -30.80 -0.45
C PRO A 34 27.26 -31.48 -1.73
N GLY A 35 27.56 -30.87 -2.88
CA GLY A 35 27.20 -31.38 -4.21
C GLY A 35 28.41 -31.87 -5.01
N THR A 36 28.21 -32.11 -6.30
CA THR A 36 29.28 -32.44 -7.25
C THR A 36 29.38 -31.37 -8.34
N LYS A 37 30.59 -30.85 -8.60
CA LYS A 37 30.86 -29.88 -9.68
C LYS A 37 31.47 -30.58 -10.88
N SER A 38 30.87 -30.40 -12.06
CA SER A 38 31.46 -30.81 -13.33
C SER A 38 32.37 -29.70 -13.85
N MET A 39 33.63 -30.02 -14.05
CA MET A 39 34.62 -29.12 -14.63
C MET A 39 34.48 -29.09 -16.16
N PRO A 40 34.96 -28.05 -16.86
CA PRO A 40 34.92 -27.97 -18.33
C PRO A 40 35.63 -29.12 -19.05
N ASN A 41 36.53 -29.82 -18.35
CA ASN A 41 37.25 -31.01 -18.83
C ASN A 41 36.49 -32.33 -18.59
N GLY A 42 35.24 -32.28 -18.10
CA GLY A 42 34.42 -33.45 -17.80
C GLY A 42 34.72 -34.14 -16.45
N GLN A 43 35.70 -33.67 -15.67
CA GLN A 43 35.95 -34.21 -14.34
C GLN A 43 34.88 -33.77 -13.35
N ILE A 44 34.40 -34.71 -12.55
CA ILE A 44 33.41 -34.47 -11.49
C ILE A 44 34.17 -34.39 -10.16
N PHE A 45 34.04 -33.26 -9.46
CA PHE A 45 34.64 -33.01 -8.15
C PHE A 45 33.55 -32.96 -7.08
N ALA A 46 33.64 -33.81 -6.06
CA ALA A 46 32.76 -33.74 -4.89
C ALA A 46 33.16 -32.55 -4.00
N GLU A 47 32.22 -31.66 -3.71
CA GLU A 47 32.48 -30.55 -2.78
C GLU A 47 32.72 -31.11 -1.37
N PRO A 48 33.80 -30.70 -0.68
CA PRO A 48 34.03 -31.14 0.69
C PRO A 48 32.93 -30.61 1.62
N GLU A 49 32.59 -31.40 2.65
CA GLU A 49 31.66 -30.98 3.70
C GLU A 49 32.22 -29.80 4.49
N ILE A 50 33.51 -29.84 4.87
CA ILE A 50 34.21 -28.74 5.53
C ILE A 50 35.41 -28.29 4.69
N ALA A 51 35.53 -26.98 4.50
CA ALA A 51 36.69 -26.36 3.85
C ALA A 51 37.31 -25.27 4.73
N GLU A 52 38.65 -25.15 4.70
CA GLU A 52 39.36 -24.04 5.32
C GLU A 52 39.64 -22.93 4.31
N LEU A 53 38.85 -21.85 4.36
CA LEU A 53 38.93 -20.74 3.42
C LEU A 53 39.27 -19.43 4.13
N GLY A 54 40.11 -18.61 3.49
CA GLY A 54 40.32 -17.23 3.92
C GLY A 54 39.17 -16.32 3.45
N PRO A 55 39.00 -15.13 4.05
CA PRO A 55 37.89 -14.22 3.71
C PRO A 55 37.74 -13.87 2.21
N LYS A 56 38.84 -13.91 1.45
CA LYS A 56 38.87 -13.64 0.01
C LYS A 56 38.26 -14.75 -0.86
N LEU A 57 38.07 -15.96 -0.32
CA LEU A 57 37.59 -17.13 -1.05
C LEU A 57 36.22 -17.61 -0.57
N ALA A 58 35.71 -17.00 0.50
CA ALA A 58 34.49 -17.41 1.18
C ALA A 58 33.37 -16.38 0.96
N PHE A 59 32.13 -16.88 0.94
CA PHE A 59 30.90 -16.07 0.83
C PHE A 59 30.92 -15.07 -0.34
N MET A 60 31.32 -15.57 -1.50
CA MET A 60 31.34 -14.83 -2.75
C MET A 60 30.63 -15.61 -3.86
N GLU A 61 30.07 -14.90 -4.82
CA GLU A 61 29.49 -15.47 -6.02
C GLU A 61 29.85 -14.61 -7.23
N ARG A 62 30.08 -15.28 -8.36
CA ARG A 62 30.54 -14.60 -9.57
C ARG A 62 29.37 -13.95 -10.29
N ASP A 63 29.51 -12.68 -10.63
CA ASP A 63 28.54 -11.83 -11.32
C ASP A 63 27.17 -11.77 -10.61
N LEU A 64 27.16 -11.83 -9.27
CA LEU A 64 25.93 -11.77 -8.46
C LEU A 64 25.22 -10.41 -8.57
N TYR A 65 25.99 -9.32 -8.70
CA TYR A 65 25.46 -7.97 -8.88
C TYR A 65 25.98 -7.27 -10.14
N THR A 66 26.77 -7.98 -10.95
CA THR A 66 27.38 -7.43 -12.15
C THR A 66 26.37 -7.48 -13.29
N ILE A 67 25.85 -6.32 -13.67
CA ILE A 67 24.88 -6.23 -14.77
C ILE A 67 25.59 -6.31 -16.12
N ARG A 68 24.94 -6.98 -17.07
CA ARG A 68 25.44 -7.15 -18.44
C ARG A 68 24.51 -6.44 -19.42
N TRP A 69 25.06 -5.53 -20.21
CA TRP A 69 24.38 -4.93 -21.35
C TRP A 69 25.12 -5.31 -22.63
N ARG A 70 24.55 -6.25 -23.40
CA ARG A 70 25.23 -6.88 -24.54
C ARG A 70 26.60 -7.44 -24.15
N HIS A 71 27.69 -6.83 -24.62
CA HIS A 71 29.07 -7.23 -24.33
C HIS A 71 29.73 -6.42 -23.20
N LEU A 72 29.05 -5.40 -22.68
CA LEU A 72 29.55 -4.55 -21.60
C LEU A 72 29.11 -5.10 -20.24
N LEU A 73 30.07 -5.23 -19.34
CA LEU A 73 29.84 -5.52 -17.92
C LEU A 73 29.90 -4.22 -17.13
N ASN A 74 29.03 -4.07 -16.15
CA ASN A 74 29.00 -2.94 -15.23
C ASN A 74 28.95 -3.46 -13.78
N ASP A 75 29.90 -3.01 -12.96
CA ASP A 75 30.05 -3.35 -11.55
C ASP A 75 29.73 -2.17 -10.61
N GLU A 76 28.98 -1.18 -11.08
CA GLU A 76 28.66 0.03 -10.30
C GLU A 76 27.85 -0.28 -9.03
N ILE A 77 27.04 -1.34 -9.05
CA ILE A 77 26.35 -1.81 -7.84
C ILE A 77 27.35 -2.25 -6.77
N GLU A 78 28.38 -3.00 -7.16
CA GLU A 78 29.45 -3.38 -6.23
C GLU A 78 30.26 -2.13 -5.79
N ARG A 79 30.73 -1.33 -6.74
CA ARG A 79 31.68 -0.25 -6.48
C ARG A 79 31.06 0.97 -5.80
N LEU A 80 29.90 1.43 -6.26
CA LEU A 80 29.28 2.69 -5.83
C LEU A 80 28.27 2.47 -4.71
N LEU A 81 27.44 1.42 -4.79
CA LEU A 81 26.44 1.13 -3.78
C LEU A 81 27.04 0.33 -2.62
N PHE A 82 27.46 -0.92 -2.86
CA PHE A 82 27.96 -1.78 -1.79
C PHE A 82 29.29 -1.30 -1.22
N GLY A 83 30.18 -0.76 -2.04
CA GLY A 83 31.44 -0.16 -1.56
C GLY A 83 31.22 0.96 -0.52
N LYS A 84 30.21 1.83 -0.73
CA LYS A 84 29.84 2.87 0.24
C LYS A 84 29.16 2.28 1.48
N LEU A 85 28.23 1.34 1.29
CA LEU A 85 27.50 0.69 2.37
C LEU A 85 28.45 -0.11 3.28
N ASP A 86 29.37 -0.87 2.72
CA ASP A 86 30.32 -1.70 3.47
C ASP A 86 31.32 -0.84 4.24
N LYS A 87 31.80 0.27 3.66
CA LYS A 87 32.67 1.22 4.37
C LYS A 87 31.96 1.81 5.59
N ASN A 88 30.74 2.31 5.40
CA ASN A 88 29.95 2.90 6.48
C ASN A 88 29.51 1.85 7.52
N GLY A 89 29.15 0.65 7.06
CA GLY A 89 28.74 -0.49 7.87
C GLY A 89 29.88 -1.01 8.74
N ALA A 90 31.10 -1.10 8.21
CA ALA A 90 32.28 -1.51 8.97
C ALA A 90 32.52 -0.58 10.17
N ASP A 91 32.46 0.73 9.96
CA ASP A 91 32.61 1.71 11.03
C ASP A 91 31.45 1.65 12.03
N ALA A 92 30.22 1.48 11.54
CA ALA A 92 29.03 1.37 12.38
C ALA A 92 29.08 0.12 13.27
N VAL A 93 29.35 -1.06 12.71
CA VAL A 93 29.45 -2.33 13.45
C VAL A 93 30.55 -2.27 14.50
N ARG A 94 31.73 -1.70 14.20
CA ARG A 94 32.80 -1.49 15.21
C ARG A 94 32.37 -0.56 16.33
N GLY A 95 31.65 0.52 16.01
CA GLY A 95 31.06 1.41 17.02
C GLY A 95 30.09 0.68 17.95
N TRP A 96 29.26 -0.20 17.38
CA TRP A 96 28.32 -1.03 18.14
C TRP A 96 29.03 -2.11 18.97
N ILE A 97 30.10 -2.73 18.48
CA ILE A 97 30.91 -3.67 19.28
C ILE A 97 31.57 -2.95 20.46
N SER A 98 32.24 -1.82 20.21
CA SER A 98 32.96 -1.06 21.25
C SER A 98 32.06 -0.41 22.29
N GLY A 99 30.77 -0.22 22.00
CA GLY A 99 29.84 0.47 22.89
C GLY A 99 30.08 1.98 22.97
N ASN A 100 30.78 2.57 22.00
CA ASN A 100 31.06 4.01 21.99
C ASN A 100 29.77 4.80 21.62
N PRO A 101 29.19 5.58 22.56
CA PRO A 101 27.90 6.24 22.34
C PRO A 101 27.95 7.30 21.22
N ILE A 102 29.08 8.00 21.06
CA ILE A 102 29.24 9.01 20.02
C ILE A 102 29.25 8.36 18.64
N GLN A 103 29.98 7.25 18.49
CA GLN A 103 30.02 6.52 17.22
C GLN A 103 28.66 5.91 16.87
N ILE A 104 27.99 5.29 17.87
CA ILE A 104 26.65 4.74 17.70
C ILE A 104 25.68 5.81 17.23
N HIS A 105 25.63 6.97 17.91
CA HIS A 105 24.75 8.08 17.52
C HIS A 105 25.02 8.55 16.08
N ARG A 106 26.28 8.82 15.73
CA ARG A 106 26.66 9.33 14.39
C ARG A 106 26.45 8.32 13.27
N LYS A 107 26.45 7.02 13.57
CA LYS A 107 26.36 5.93 12.59
C LYS A 107 25.09 5.10 12.74
N PHE A 108 24.10 5.58 13.49
CA PHE A 108 22.89 4.83 13.82
C PHE A 108 22.12 4.40 12.58
N LEU A 109 21.85 5.34 11.66
CA LEU A 109 21.17 5.03 10.40
C LEU A 109 22.01 4.10 9.52
N ASN A 110 23.31 4.42 9.34
CA ASN A 110 24.23 3.59 8.56
C ASN A 110 24.28 2.13 9.02
N PHE A 111 24.13 1.88 10.33
CA PHE A 111 24.07 0.53 10.88
C PHE A 111 22.87 -0.26 10.33
N PHE A 112 21.67 0.30 10.44
CA PHE A 112 20.45 -0.38 9.97
C PHE A 112 20.40 -0.46 8.44
N GLU A 113 20.88 0.55 7.73
CA GLU A 113 21.01 0.49 6.26
C GLU A 113 21.95 -0.63 5.82
N TYR A 114 23.09 -0.80 6.50
CA TYR A 114 24.01 -1.90 6.24
C TYR A 114 23.39 -3.26 6.58
N MET A 115 22.74 -3.37 7.74
CA MET A 115 22.10 -4.60 8.18
C MET A 115 21.00 -5.07 7.22
N ASP A 116 20.16 -4.15 6.73
CA ASP A 116 19.09 -4.50 5.79
C ASP A 116 19.63 -4.87 4.41
N ALA A 117 20.61 -4.11 3.91
CA ALA A 117 21.34 -4.46 2.69
C ALA A 117 22.03 -5.82 2.82
N GLN A 118 22.61 -6.14 3.99
CA GLN A 118 23.26 -7.42 4.26
C GLN A 118 22.26 -8.59 4.23
N LYS A 119 21.01 -8.38 4.64
CA LYS A 119 19.95 -9.38 4.52
C LYS A 119 19.60 -9.64 3.04
N LEU A 120 19.32 -8.57 2.30
CA LEU A 120 18.75 -8.67 0.95
C LEU A 120 19.77 -8.94 -0.17
N ARG A 121 21.05 -8.60 0.01
CA ARG A 121 22.06 -8.83 -1.03
C ARG A 121 22.51 -10.29 -1.16
N THR A 122 22.31 -11.09 -0.12
CA THR A 122 22.72 -12.50 -0.14
C THR A 122 21.97 -13.29 -1.21
N PRO A 123 22.47 -14.43 -1.71
CA PRO A 123 21.73 -15.25 -2.66
C PRO A 123 20.33 -15.65 -2.17
N LYS A 124 20.18 -15.97 -0.87
CA LYS A 124 18.86 -16.21 -0.25
C LYS A 124 17.96 -14.96 -0.31
N GLY A 125 18.51 -13.77 -0.06
CA GLY A 125 17.80 -12.51 -0.17
C GLY A 125 17.37 -12.17 -1.61
N LEU A 126 18.22 -12.46 -2.60
CA LEU A 126 17.87 -12.30 -4.01
C LEU A 126 16.82 -13.31 -4.47
N ASP A 127 16.92 -14.57 -4.03
CA ASP A 127 15.90 -15.60 -4.29
C ASP A 127 14.56 -15.22 -3.64
N TRP A 128 14.57 -14.59 -2.46
CA TRP A 128 13.38 -14.01 -1.83
C TRP A 128 12.74 -12.92 -2.69
N ILE A 129 13.52 -12.01 -3.28
CA ILE A 129 13.00 -11.00 -4.22
C ILE A 129 12.44 -11.69 -5.47
N LEU A 130 13.15 -12.66 -6.04
CA LEU A 130 12.65 -13.39 -7.22
C LEU A 130 11.30 -14.04 -6.94
N LYS A 131 11.11 -14.68 -5.78
CA LYS A 131 9.82 -15.26 -5.39
C LYS A 131 8.70 -14.22 -5.38
N HIS A 132 8.87 -13.12 -4.64
CA HIS A 132 7.82 -12.11 -4.41
C HIS A 132 7.46 -11.26 -5.64
N PHE A 133 8.27 -11.32 -6.70
CA PHE A 133 8.03 -10.63 -7.96
C PHE A 133 7.67 -11.58 -9.11
N ASN A 134 7.44 -12.88 -8.84
CA ASN A 134 7.21 -13.95 -9.83
C ASN A 134 8.33 -14.08 -10.87
N GLY A 135 9.57 -13.94 -10.41
CA GLY A 135 10.77 -13.92 -11.24
C GLY A 135 11.05 -12.53 -11.83
N LEU A 136 12.32 -12.24 -12.10
CA LEU A 136 12.77 -10.98 -12.69
C LEU A 136 13.99 -11.22 -13.58
N PRO A 137 14.09 -10.51 -14.72
CA PRO A 137 15.37 -10.37 -15.41
C PRO A 137 16.42 -9.77 -14.46
N HIS A 138 17.68 -10.16 -14.61
CA HIS A 138 18.74 -9.80 -13.66
C HIS A 138 18.88 -8.29 -13.41
N ILE A 139 18.75 -7.45 -14.44
CA ILE A 139 18.79 -5.99 -14.30
C ILE A 139 17.64 -5.49 -13.40
N GLU A 140 16.43 -6.02 -13.60
CA GLU A 140 15.28 -5.63 -12.79
C GLU A 140 15.38 -6.19 -11.36
N LEU A 141 15.92 -7.39 -11.17
CA LEU A 141 16.24 -7.94 -9.85
C LEU A 141 17.18 -7.00 -9.07
N MET A 142 18.23 -6.51 -9.73
CA MET A 142 19.16 -5.55 -9.13
C MET A 142 18.52 -4.20 -8.81
N ARG A 143 17.57 -3.74 -9.63
CA ARG A 143 16.79 -2.52 -9.36
C ARG A 143 15.85 -2.71 -8.18
N GLN A 144 15.14 -3.84 -8.10
CA GLN A 144 14.23 -4.11 -6.99
C GLN A 144 14.98 -4.34 -5.69
N MET A 145 16.12 -5.05 -5.70
CA MET A 145 17.02 -5.16 -4.54
C MET A 145 17.37 -3.78 -4.01
N GLN A 146 17.77 -2.85 -4.89
CA GLN A 146 18.03 -1.48 -4.48
C GLN A 146 16.79 -0.80 -3.89
N ALA A 147 15.62 -0.96 -4.49
CA ALA A 147 14.39 -0.33 -4.01
C ALA A 147 13.93 -0.87 -2.64
N VAL A 148 14.19 -2.14 -2.32
CA VAL A 148 13.73 -2.77 -1.06
C VAL A 148 14.80 -2.83 0.05
N ARG A 149 16.07 -2.50 -0.23
CA ARG A 149 17.22 -2.65 0.71
C ARG A 149 17.14 -1.90 2.04
N GLN A 150 16.10 -1.11 2.31
CA GLN A 150 15.91 -0.34 3.55
C GLN A 150 14.50 -0.52 4.14
N MET A 151 13.77 -1.54 3.69
CA MET A 151 12.38 -1.78 4.07
C MET A 151 12.19 -2.23 5.53
N HIS A 152 13.24 -2.57 6.29
CA HIS A 152 13.10 -3.03 7.68
C HIS A 152 13.61 -2.03 8.73
N CYS A 153 14.36 -1.01 8.29
CA CYS A 153 15.06 -0.05 9.15
C CYS A 153 14.13 0.57 10.22
N THR A 154 12.92 0.98 9.84
CA THR A 154 11.96 1.62 10.74
C THR A 154 11.59 0.70 11.90
N MET A 155 11.12 -0.52 11.59
CA MET A 155 10.70 -1.48 12.62
C MET A 155 11.86 -1.89 13.53
N TRP A 156 13.06 -2.10 12.98
CA TRP A 156 14.25 -2.43 13.75
C TRP A 156 14.71 -1.29 14.68
N SER A 157 14.59 -0.04 14.24
CA SER A 157 14.90 1.12 15.07
C SER A 157 13.95 1.30 16.26
N GLU A 158 12.76 0.69 16.20
CA GLU A 158 11.74 0.72 17.27
C GLU A 158 11.84 -0.51 18.20
N CYS A 159 12.65 -1.51 17.86
CA CYS A 159 12.81 -2.72 18.68
C CYS A 159 13.60 -2.46 19.98
N VAL A 160 13.42 -3.34 20.95
CA VAL A 160 14.37 -3.49 22.05
C VAL A 160 15.68 -4.00 21.49
N ARG A 161 16.77 -3.25 21.72
CA ARG A 161 18.12 -3.54 21.22
C ARG A 161 18.99 -4.08 22.35
N GLU A 162 19.38 -5.35 22.26
CA GLU A 162 20.32 -5.98 23.18
C GLU A 162 21.56 -6.50 22.45
N ILE A 163 22.74 -6.19 22.97
CA ILE A 163 23.99 -6.85 22.54
C ILE A 163 24.43 -7.80 23.64
N VAL A 164 24.41 -9.09 23.30
CA VAL A 164 24.87 -10.18 24.16
C VAL A 164 26.29 -10.57 23.81
N SER A 165 27.03 -11.08 24.79
CA SER A 165 28.42 -11.52 24.60
C SER A 165 28.62 -13.01 24.85
N SER A 166 29.40 -13.67 24.00
CA SER A 166 29.94 -15.01 24.24
C SER A 166 31.36 -14.96 24.82
N GLY A 167 31.82 -13.79 25.30
CA GLY A 167 33.20 -13.56 25.76
C GLY A 167 33.72 -14.62 26.75
N ASP A 168 32.88 -15.00 27.72
CA ASP A 168 33.20 -15.97 28.78
C ASP A 168 32.86 -17.42 28.38
N SER A 169 32.12 -17.64 27.29
CA SER A 169 31.77 -18.96 26.79
C SER A 169 32.95 -19.59 26.01
N PRO A 170 33.20 -20.90 26.13
CA PRO A 170 34.20 -21.59 25.30
C PRO A 170 33.79 -21.65 23.82
N VAL A 171 32.48 -21.61 23.54
CA VAL A 171 31.90 -21.57 22.19
C VAL A 171 31.62 -20.12 21.80
N LYS A 172 31.92 -19.78 20.54
CA LYS A 172 31.71 -18.44 19.95
C LYS A 172 30.60 -18.45 18.90
N PHE A 173 30.12 -17.27 18.53
CA PHE A 173 29.04 -17.14 17.55
C PHE A 173 29.49 -17.57 16.14
N LEU A 174 28.58 -18.24 15.42
CA LEU A 174 28.73 -18.59 14.02
C LEU A 174 28.45 -17.40 13.10
N MET A 175 29.00 -17.48 11.89
CA MET A 175 28.62 -16.65 10.76
C MET A 175 27.97 -17.54 9.70
N SER A 176 26.97 -17.05 8.97
CA SER A 176 26.34 -17.76 7.85
C SER A 176 26.45 -16.96 6.54
N ASP A 177 26.08 -17.62 5.44
CA ASP A 177 25.88 -16.97 4.14
C ASP A 177 24.62 -16.10 4.06
N HIS A 178 23.84 -16.04 5.15
CA HIS A 178 22.73 -15.12 5.36
C HIS A 178 22.83 -14.49 6.76
N PRO A 179 23.74 -13.52 6.98
CA PRO A 179 24.15 -13.11 8.33
C PRO A 179 23.05 -12.53 9.23
N VAL A 180 21.98 -11.99 8.64
CA VAL A 180 20.86 -11.37 9.37
C VAL A 180 19.69 -12.34 9.39
N THR A 181 19.56 -13.05 10.50
CA THR A 181 18.62 -14.17 10.66
C THR A 181 17.41 -13.77 11.49
N ILE A 182 16.23 -14.32 11.17
CA ILE A 182 15.00 -14.09 11.94
C ILE A 182 14.59 -15.36 12.70
N TYR A 183 14.29 -15.19 13.98
CA TYR A 183 13.70 -16.20 14.84
C TYR A 183 12.25 -15.82 15.17
N ASN A 184 11.35 -16.80 15.20
CA ASN A 184 10.03 -16.66 15.80
C ASN A 184 9.72 -17.97 16.55
N PRO A 185 9.25 -17.91 17.80
CA PRO A 185 9.04 -19.12 18.60
C PRO A 185 7.97 -20.04 18.02
N LYS A 186 7.04 -19.52 17.21
CA LYS A 186 5.96 -20.30 16.59
C LYS A 186 6.23 -20.72 15.14
N LEU A 187 7.38 -20.34 14.57
CA LEU A 187 7.76 -20.70 13.20
C LEU A 187 9.15 -21.34 13.20
N ALA A 188 9.16 -22.66 13.28
CA ALA A 188 10.36 -23.47 13.13
C ALA A 188 10.86 -23.45 11.66
N PRO A 189 12.13 -23.83 11.38
CA PRO A 189 12.69 -23.81 10.02
C PRO A 189 11.95 -24.69 9.01
N ASP A 190 11.24 -25.72 9.48
CA ASP A 190 10.45 -26.67 8.70
C ASP A 190 8.97 -26.25 8.52
N ALA A 191 8.55 -25.14 9.12
CA ALA A 191 7.22 -24.58 8.90
C ALA A 191 7.02 -24.17 7.43
N GLU A 192 5.80 -24.32 6.91
CA GLU A 192 5.47 -24.00 5.51
C GLU A 192 5.76 -22.53 5.17
N GLU A 193 5.46 -21.62 6.10
CA GLU A 193 5.74 -20.18 5.98
C GLU A 193 7.24 -19.84 5.99
N CYS A 194 8.09 -20.80 6.37
CA CYS A 194 9.55 -20.71 6.38
C CYS A 194 10.21 -21.52 5.26
N ALA A 195 9.42 -22.07 4.33
CA ALA A 195 9.96 -22.78 3.19
C ALA A 195 10.88 -21.84 2.38
N TYR A 196 12.04 -22.36 1.98
CA TYR A 196 13.02 -21.59 1.22
C TYR A 196 12.37 -20.83 0.05
N PRO A 197 12.68 -19.54 -0.15
CA PRO A 197 13.73 -18.73 0.50
C PRO A 197 13.29 -17.96 1.76
N ASP A 198 12.12 -18.24 2.32
CA ASP A 198 11.52 -17.40 3.37
C ASP A 198 12.11 -17.60 4.77
N ASP A 199 11.93 -16.57 5.59
CA ASP A 199 12.12 -16.55 7.04
C ASP A 199 10.85 -15.96 7.67
N PRO A 200 10.66 -16.09 9.00
CA PRO A 200 9.58 -15.37 9.67
C PRO A 200 9.60 -13.88 9.37
N GLY A 201 8.43 -13.28 9.14
CA GLY A 201 8.29 -11.85 8.93
C GLY A 201 8.79 -11.03 10.13
N ILE A 202 9.55 -9.95 9.87
CA ILE A 202 10.07 -9.04 10.91
C ILE A 202 8.94 -8.27 11.59
N GLU A 203 7.86 -8.04 10.84
CA GLU A 203 6.63 -7.39 11.24
C GLU A 203 5.75 -8.24 12.17
N LEU A 204 6.06 -9.52 12.39
CA LEU A 204 5.30 -10.37 13.33
C LEU A 204 5.71 -10.07 14.77
N VAL A 205 4.73 -9.95 15.68
CA VAL A 205 4.98 -9.57 17.09
C VAL A 205 6.06 -10.44 17.74
N GLY A 206 6.00 -11.76 17.55
CA GLY A 206 6.93 -12.72 18.17
C GLY A 206 8.32 -12.79 17.54
N SER A 207 8.59 -12.04 16.46
CA SER A 207 9.85 -12.14 15.73
C SER A 207 10.99 -11.40 16.45
N GLN A 208 12.17 -12.03 16.41
CA GLN A 208 13.43 -11.50 16.89
C GLN A 208 14.48 -11.56 15.77
N THR A 209 15.16 -10.45 15.50
CA THR A 209 16.25 -10.42 14.53
C THR A 209 17.58 -10.65 15.23
N ILE A 210 18.37 -11.58 14.70
CA ILE A 210 19.65 -12.03 15.23
C ILE A 210 20.73 -11.66 14.22
N PHE A 211 21.71 -10.88 14.67
CA PHE A 211 22.82 -10.44 13.86
C PHE A 211 24.14 -10.53 14.66
N PRO A 212 24.94 -11.60 14.45
CA PRO A 212 26.30 -11.66 14.98
C PRO A 212 27.12 -10.45 14.52
N LEU A 213 27.79 -9.73 15.42
CA LEU A 213 28.60 -8.57 15.06
C LEU A 213 30.07 -8.96 14.86
N ASP A 214 30.53 -9.90 15.68
CA ASP A 214 31.80 -10.61 15.58
C ASP A 214 31.66 -11.97 16.30
N ARG A 215 32.75 -12.73 16.45
CA ARG A 215 32.71 -14.02 17.16
C ARG A 215 32.19 -13.92 18.62
N ASN A 216 32.34 -12.77 19.26
CA ASN A 216 32.09 -12.56 20.68
C ASN A 216 30.82 -11.76 21.00
N HIS A 217 30.22 -11.08 20.02
CA HIS A 217 29.10 -10.17 20.21
C HIS A 217 27.99 -10.48 19.22
N CYS A 218 26.75 -10.51 19.69
CA CYS A 218 25.56 -10.70 18.85
C CYS A 218 24.50 -9.66 19.21
N LEU A 219 23.95 -9.00 18.20
CA LEU A 219 22.80 -8.13 18.34
C LEU A 219 21.51 -8.96 18.26
N ILE A 220 20.62 -8.76 19.24
CA ILE A 220 19.27 -9.28 19.26
C ILE A 220 18.31 -8.09 19.26
N LEU A 221 17.45 -8.02 18.25
CA LEU A 221 16.36 -7.05 18.17
C LEU A 221 15.05 -7.77 18.49
N THR A 222 14.38 -7.35 19.55
CA THR A 222 13.09 -7.93 19.97
C THR A 222 11.98 -6.89 19.78
N ASN A 223 10.90 -7.26 19.09
CA ASN A 223 9.72 -6.41 18.96
C ASN A 223 9.18 -6.03 20.36
N LEU A 224 8.86 -4.74 20.56
CA LEU A 224 8.59 -4.18 21.89
C LEU A 224 7.43 -4.88 22.62
N GLU A 225 6.37 -5.23 21.89
CA GLU A 225 5.20 -5.94 22.44
C GLU A 225 5.60 -7.30 23.01
N TYR A 226 6.39 -8.08 22.26
CA TYR A 226 6.86 -9.39 22.70
C TYR A 226 7.88 -9.29 23.83
N ALA A 227 8.74 -8.26 23.83
CA ALA A 227 9.65 -8.02 24.94
C ALA A 227 8.93 -7.69 26.26
N LYS A 228 7.79 -6.98 26.19
CA LYS A 228 7.00 -6.58 27.37
C LYS A 228 6.07 -7.69 27.88
N ASP A 229 5.44 -8.44 26.98
CA ASP A 229 4.51 -9.51 27.33
C ASP A 229 4.72 -10.76 26.43
N PRO A 230 5.76 -11.56 26.70
CA PRO A 230 6.10 -12.68 25.84
C PRO A 230 5.05 -13.81 25.83
N ARG A 231 4.17 -13.88 26.84
CA ARG A 231 3.17 -14.95 26.95
C ARG A 231 1.77 -14.52 26.49
N GLY A 232 1.39 -13.26 26.66
CA GLY A 232 0.05 -12.77 26.34
C GLY A 232 -0.14 -12.26 24.91
N VAL A 233 0.94 -12.07 24.14
CA VAL A 233 0.84 -11.55 22.77
C VAL A 233 0.51 -12.61 21.71
N ALA A 234 -0.22 -12.19 20.68
CA ALA A 234 -0.44 -13.00 19.49
C ALA A 234 0.81 -12.99 18.59
N HIS A 235 1.69 -13.97 18.77
CA HIS A 235 3.03 -14.06 18.16
C HIS A 235 3.05 -13.94 16.63
N LEU A 236 2.03 -14.48 15.96
CA LEU A 236 1.89 -14.48 14.50
C LEU A 236 1.06 -13.30 13.97
N SER A 237 0.60 -12.40 14.84
CA SER A 237 -0.05 -11.16 14.40
C SER A 237 0.99 -10.11 14.02
N ARG A 238 0.60 -9.13 13.20
CA ARG A 238 1.45 -7.96 12.91
C ARG A 238 1.62 -7.13 14.18
N ARG A 239 2.84 -6.65 14.41
CA ARG A 239 3.12 -5.68 15.46
C ARG A 239 2.34 -4.39 15.26
N THR A 240 2.10 -3.70 16.37
CA THR A 240 1.44 -2.40 16.36
C THR A 240 2.23 -1.43 15.47
N ASN A 241 1.51 -0.79 14.54
CA ASN A 241 2.07 0.14 13.54
C ASN A 241 3.19 -0.46 12.66
N ALA A 242 3.12 -1.75 12.31
CA ALA A 242 4.11 -2.39 11.44
C ALA A 242 4.20 -1.71 10.06
N ARG A 243 5.34 -1.08 9.76
CA ARG A 243 5.56 -0.36 8.51
C ARG A 243 6.96 -0.62 7.98
N PHE A 244 7.02 -1.10 6.74
CA PHE A 244 8.29 -1.30 6.06
C PHE A 244 8.94 0.04 5.64
N ARG A 245 8.15 1.10 5.54
CA ARG A 245 8.62 2.45 5.27
C ARG A 245 7.95 3.45 6.20
N GLY A 246 8.64 4.55 6.46
CA GLY A 246 8.12 5.62 7.28
C GLY A 246 9.23 6.30 8.07
N GLU A 247 8.84 7.33 8.79
CA GLU A 247 9.71 8.03 9.71
C GLU A 247 9.39 7.59 11.13
N SER A 248 10.45 7.37 11.91
CA SER A 248 10.36 7.07 13.33
C SER A 248 11.42 7.86 14.09
N MET A 249 11.29 7.90 15.40
CA MET A 249 12.22 8.58 16.28
C MET A 249 12.51 7.69 17.48
N THR A 250 13.79 7.48 17.75
CA THR A 250 14.26 6.66 18.87
C THR A 250 15.48 7.33 19.50
N SER A 251 15.66 7.12 20.79
CA SER A 251 16.93 7.41 21.44
C SER A 251 18.01 6.44 20.93
N THR A 252 19.18 6.99 20.59
CA THR A 252 20.34 6.26 20.10
C THR A 252 21.26 5.76 21.21
N ASP A 253 20.95 6.05 22.47
CA ASP A 253 21.66 5.59 23.65
C ASP A 253 20.90 4.46 24.39
N ASN A 254 19.63 4.23 24.04
CA ASN A 254 18.84 3.10 24.51
C ASN A 254 19.37 1.77 23.95
N PHE A 255 20.24 1.13 24.75
CA PHE A 255 20.82 -0.18 24.51
C PHE A 255 20.89 -1.00 25.79
N ILE A 256 20.55 -2.28 25.68
CA ILE A 256 20.81 -3.28 26.72
C ILE A 256 22.16 -3.92 26.41
N ARG A 257 23.05 -3.90 27.40
CA ARG A 257 24.39 -4.51 27.32
C ARG A 257 24.72 -5.19 28.64
N GLY A 258 25.70 -6.08 28.58
CA GLY A 258 26.30 -6.71 29.76
C GLY A 258 25.87 -8.14 30.00
N ARG A 259 24.88 -8.65 29.26
CA ARG A 259 24.52 -10.08 29.31
C ARG A 259 25.60 -10.90 28.62
N LYS A 260 26.16 -11.85 29.36
CA LYS A 260 27.08 -12.86 28.86
C LYS A 260 26.35 -14.19 28.80
N LEU A 261 26.39 -14.85 27.65
CA LEU A 261 25.73 -16.12 27.42
C LEU A 261 26.61 -17.28 27.86
N SER A 262 25.99 -18.28 28.46
CA SER A 262 26.56 -19.59 28.71
C SER A 262 26.80 -20.37 27.41
N GLU A 263 27.54 -21.47 27.49
CA GLU A 263 27.79 -22.34 26.34
C GLU A 263 26.50 -22.85 25.68
N ILE A 264 25.52 -23.30 26.48
CA ILE A 264 24.22 -23.77 25.98
C ILE A 264 23.46 -22.64 25.28
N GLU A 265 23.46 -21.44 25.86
CA GLU A 265 22.79 -20.26 25.27
C GLU A 265 23.47 -19.82 23.96
N VAL A 266 24.80 -19.88 23.86
CA VAL A 266 25.51 -19.59 22.60
C VAL A 266 25.19 -20.66 21.54
N ASN A 267 25.17 -21.94 21.91
CA ASN A 267 24.78 -23.02 21.01
C ASN A 267 23.32 -22.87 20.53
N ALA A 268 22.40 -22.43 21.39
CA ALA A 268 21.02 -22.14 21.00
C ALA A 268 20.95 -21.04 19.92
N VAL A 269 21.69 -19.93 20.08
CA VAL A 269 21.79 -18.87 19.06
C VAL A 269 22.42 -19.40 17.77
N ASN A 270 23.50 -20.18 17.88
CA ASN A 270 24.19 -20.77 16.74
C ASN A 270 23.30 -21.76 15.96
N ARG A 271 22.43 -22.51 16.65
CA ARG A 271 21.45 -23.40 16.02
C ARG A 271 20.46 -22.62 15.16
N ILE A 272 20.01 -21.45 15.62
CA ILE A 272 19.16 -20.57 14.79
C ILE A 272 19.93 -20.12 13.55
N ILE A 273 21.14 -19.57 13.71
CA ILE A 273 21.97 -19.08 12.60
C ILE A 273 22.20 -20.19 11.56
N LYS A 274 22.53 -21.40 12.00
CA LYS A 274 22.75 -22.55 11.11
C LYS A 274 21.48 -22.99 10.40
N SER A 275 20.36 -23.07 11.12
CA SER A 275 19.09 -23.50 10.54
C SER A 275 18.51 -22.55 9.48
N ARG A 276 18.95 -21.28 9.48
CA ARG A 276 18.45 -20.24 8.57
C ARG A 276 19.44 -19.84 7.48
N ALA A 277 20.63 -20.44 7.49
CA ALA A 277 21.61 -20.34 6.40
C ALA A 277 21.08 -21.00 5.13
N ARG A 278 21.59 -20.56 3.96
CA ARG A 278 21.24 -21.19 2.67
C ARG A 278 22.08 -22.43 2.44
N LYS A 279 23.41 -22.27 2.41
CA LYS A 279 24.36 -23.32 2.05
C LYS A 279 25.58 -23.36 2.98
N TYR A 280 26.06 -22.23 3.49
CA TYR A 280 27.32 -22.17 4.22
C TYR A 280 27.18 -21.55 5.62
N VAL A 281 27.86 -22.18 6.59
CA VAL A 281 28.16 -21.59 7.91
C VAL A 281 29.65 -21.67 8.21
N ALA A 282 30.17 -20.70 8.95
CA ALA A 282 31.59 -20.56 9.22
C ALA A 282 31.89 -20.24 10.68
N ALA A 283 33.03 -20.75 11.15
CA ALA A 283 33.54 -20.58 12.50
C ALA A 283 35.07 -20.52 12.54
N GLY A 284 35.61 -19.97 13.63
CA GLY A 284 37.04 -20.03 13.93
C GLY A 284 37.52 -21.37 14.50
N ASN A 285 36.61 -22.29 14.81
CA ASN A 285 36.88 -23.65 15.29
C ASN A 285 35.82 -24.60 14.66
N PRO A 286 36.22 -25.73 14.07
CA PRO A 286 35.29 -26.65 13.41
C PRO A 286 34.25 -27.27 14.35
N ASP A 287 34.57 -27.45 15.64
CA ASP A 287 33.65 -28.09 16.60
C ASP A 287 32.39 -27.25 16.82
N TRP A 288 32.48 -25.92 16.67
CA TRP A 288 31.34 -25.01 16.85
C TRP A 288 30.30 -25.10 15.71
N LEU A 289 30.64 -25.73 14.58
CA LEU A 289 29.77 -25.81 13.39
C LEU A 289 28.58 -26.76 13.57
N TYR A 290 28.51 -27.51 14.68
CA TYR A 290 27.46 -28.47 14.98
C TYR A 290 26.74 -28.16 16.32
N PRO A 291 26.13 -26.98 16.46
CA PRO A 291 25.48 -26.56 17.70
C PRO A 291 24.34 -27.49 18.14
N GLU A 292 23.70 -28.19 17.20
CA GLU A 292 22.67 -29.20 17.47
C GLU A 292 23.15 -30.39 18.30
N ARG A 293 24.46 -30.64 18.39
CA ARG A 293 25.03 -31.69 19.25
C ARG A 293 25.14 -31.25 20.72
N HIS A 294 24.94 -29.96 20.99
CA HIS A 294 25.18 -29.34 22.28
C HIS A 294 23.99 -28.52 22.82
N CYS A 295 22.90 -28.35 22.05
CA CYS A 295 21.62 -27.81 22.51
C CYS A 295 20.43 -28.60 21.97
N ASP A 296 19.82 -29.39 22.86
CA ASP A 296 18.58 -30.14 22.59
C ASP A 296 17.32 -29.34 22.97
N CYS A 297 17.49 -28.05 23.23
CA CYS A 297 16.43 -27.09 23.54
C CYS A 297 15.28 -27.14 22.50
N PRO A 298 14.00 -27.29 22.91
CA PRO A 298 12.88 -27.13 21.97
C PRO A 298 12.92 -25.77 21.27
N TRP A 299 12.47 -25.71 20.00
CA TRP A 299 12.58 -24.48 19.21
C TRP A 299 11.90 -23.27 19.89
N GLU A 300 10.70 -23.48 20.44
CA GLU A 300 9.96 -22.42 21.13
C GLU A 300 10.71 -21.90 22.38
N ASP A 301 11.41 -22.78 23.09
CA ASP A 301 12.10 -22.44 24.33
C ASP A 301 13.35 -21.59 24.11
N ILE A 302 13.90 -21.58 22.89
CA ILE A 302 15.01 -20.69 22.53
C ILE A 302 14.59 -19.21 22.68
N GLY A 303 13.30 -18.90 22.53
CA GLY A 303 12.77 -17.55 22.75
C GLY A 303 13.09 -17.02 24.15
N ASN A 304 13.01 -17.88 25.17
CA ASN A 304 13.34 -17.50 26.56
C ASN A 304 14.83 -17.12 26.72
N ILE A 305 15.71 -17.69 25.91
CA ILE A 305 17.14 -17.36 25.87
C ILE A 305 17.34 -16.00 25.19
N LEU A 306 16.58 -15.70 24.13
CA LEU A 306 16.76 -14.47 23.37
C LEU A 306 16.14 -13.25 24.06
N LEU A 307 15.11 -13.42 24.90
CA LEU A 307 14.42 -12.31 25.55
C LEU A 307 15.35 -11.45 26.44
N PRO A 308 15.22 -10.11 26.37
CA PRO A 308 15.94 -9.21 27.25
C PRO A 308 15.48 -9.38 28.71
N ARG A 309 16.44 -9.41 29.66
CA ARG A 309 16.14 -9.69 31.08
C ARG A 309 15.95 -8.44 31.96
N LYS A 310 16.55 -7.32 31.58
CA LYS A 310 16.63 -6.08 32.40
C LYS A 310 16.58 -4.86 31.48
N ASP A 311 16.46 -3.68 32.07
CA ASP A 311 16.51 -2.38 31.38
C ASP A 311 15.43 -2.13 30.31
N LEU A 312 14.34 -2.90 30.34
CA LEU A 312 13.18 -2.71 29.46
C LEU A 312 12.50 -1.34 29.64
N TRP A 313 12.61 -0.73 30.82
CA TRP A 313 12.08 0.61 31.12
C TRP A 313 12.66 1.72 30.21
N ARG A 314 13.80 1.47 29.56
CA ARG A 314 14.39 2.39 28.58
C ARG A 314 13.64 2.43 27.25
N PHE A 315 12.80 1.42 26.96
CA PHE A 315 12.14 1.27 25.67
C PHE A 315 10.64 1.57 25.75
N GLY A 316 10.19 2.38 24.79
CA GLY A 316 8.82 2.86 24.66
C GLY A 316 8.63 4.27 25.20
N GLY A 317 7.41 4.57 25.66
CA GLY A 317 7.02 5.92 26.08
C GLY A 317 6.56 6.80 24.91
N GLU A 318 6.47 8.10 25.18
CA GLU A 318 6.06 9.13 24.22
C GLU A 318 7.17 10.18 24.11
N ILE A 319 7.40 10.69 22.91
CA ILE A 319 8.38 11.75 22.64
C ILE A 319 7.64 12.98 22.13
N TYR A 320 7.89 14.11 22.78
CA TYR A 320 7.41 15.43 22.37
C TYR A 320 8.61 16.23 21.84
N ILE A 321 8.48 16.77 20.63
CA ILE A 321 9.49 17.60 19.97
C ILE A 321 9.02 19.05 20.02
N GLY A 322 9.86 19.95 20.53
CA GLY A 322 9.66 21.39 20.39
C GLY A 322 10.60 21.94 19.31
N TYR A 323 10.04 22.62 18.31
CA TYR A 323 10.81 23.27 17.26
C TYR A 323 11.09 24.74 17.62
N LYS A 324 12.10 25.33 16.96
CA LYS A 324 12.51 26.74 17.20
C LYS A 324 11.42 27.75 16.86
N ASP A 325 10.49 27.39 15.98
CA ASP A 325 9.35 28.21 15.59
C ASP A 325 8.16 28.10 16.56
N GLY A 326 8.31 27.35 17.66
CA GLY A 326 7.25 27.10 18.64
C GLY A 326 6.28 25.99 18.27
N SER A 327 6.41 25.39 17.08
CA SER A 327 5.61 24.22 16.72
C SER A 327 6.04 22.98 17.51
N THR A 328 5.15 21.99 17.60
CA THR A 328 5.41 20.74 18.30
C THR A 328 5.12 19.53 17.42
N ALA A 329 5.81 18.43 17.67
CA ALA A 329 5.50 17.13 17.10
C ALA A 329 5.51 16.05 18.18
N TYR A 330 4.81 14.95 17.89
CA TYR A 330 4.61 13.84 18.81
C TYR A 330 5.03 12.53 18.16
N ARG A 331 5.61 11.61 18.93
CA ARG A 331 5.84 10.21 18.54
C ARG A 331 5.52 9.27 19.71
N ASP A 332 4.70 8.24 19.49
CA ASP A 332 4.52 7.15 20.46
C ASP A 332 5.63 6.08 20.34
N GLN A 333 5.57 5.05 21.19
CA GLN A 333 6.53 3.93 21.19
C GLN A 333 6.55 3.09 19.91
N PHE A 334 5.56 3.24 19.03
CA PHE A 334 5.47 2.60 17.73
C PHE A 334 5.66 3.63 16.59
N GLY A 335 6.13 4.83 16.95
CA GLY A 335 6.41 5.96 16.08
C GLY A 335 5.19 6.54 15.35
N ARG A 336 3.98 6.39 15.90
CA ARG A 336 2.78 7.12 15.46
C ARG A 336 2.91 8.60 15.79
N THR A 337 2.40 9.45 14.91
CA THR A 337 2.45 10.92 14.96
C THR A 337 1.25 11.56 15.65
N SER A 338 0.22 10.79 15.95
CA SER A 338 -1.03 11.24 16.55
C SER A 338 -1.60 10.24 17.55
N LYS A 339 -2.49 10.75 18.41
CA LYS A 339 -3.29 9.94 19.33
C LYS A 339 -4.60 9.43 18.71
N ALA A 340 -4.74 9.49 17.38
CA ALA A 340 -5.99 9.10 16.71
C ALA A 340 -6.40 7.65 16.98
N HIS A 341 -5.41 6.79 17.19
CA HIS A 341 -5.64 5.39 17.54
C HIS A 341 -6.41 5.19 18.86
N GLU A 342 -6.40 6.17 19.78
CA GLU A 342 -7.09 6.08 21.08
C GLU A 342 -8.61 6.18 20.92
N PHE A 343 -9.11 7.04 20.03
CA PHE A 343 -10.56 7.18 19.80
C PHE A 343 -11.08 6.33 18.62
N LEU A 344 -10.20 5.86 17.74
CA LEU A 344 -10.54 4.94 16.64
C LEU A 344 -10.61 3.47 17.09
N VAL A 345 -10.23 3.16 18.34
CA VAL A 345 -10.21 1.80 18.87
C VAL A 345 -11.62 1.23 19.05
N LYS A 346 -11.75 -0.08 18.85
CA LYS A 346 -12.97 -0.85 19.14
C LYS A 346 -12.80 -1.68 20.41
N PRO A 347 -13.90 -1.99 21.11
CA PRO A 347 -13.89 -3.02 22.15
C PRO A 347 -13.34 -4.34 21.59
N ALA A 348 -12.40 -4.96 22.33
CA ALA A 348 -11.79 -6.21 21.90
C ALA A 348 -12.80 -7.37 21.96
N LEU A 349 -13.00 -8.02 20.81
CA LEU A 349 -13.76 -9.28 20.73
C LEU A 349 -12.86 -10.45 21.18
N LYS A 350 -13.37 -11.26 22.12
CA LYS A 350 -12.66 -12.47 22.59
C LYS A 350 -12.86 -13.67 21.67
N ASN A 351 -14.05 -13.77 21.05
CA ASN A 351 -14.46 -14.86 20.19
C ASN A 351 -15.03 -14.29 18.89
N ASP A 352 -15.12 -15.14 17.87
CA ASP A 352 -15.82 -14.82 16.63
C ASP A 352 -17.32 -14.52 16.93
N PRO A 353 -17.94 -13.54 16.25
CA PRO A 353 -19.37 -13.27 16.37
C PRO A 353 -20.24 -14.46 15.95
N SER A 354 -21.52 -14.45 16.33
CA SER A 354 -22.46 -15.44 15.80
C SER A 354 -22.69 -15.22 14.29
N PRO A 355 -23.06 -16.25 13.52
CA PRO A 355 -23.22 -16.17 12.05
C PRO A 355 -24.01 -14.95 11.55
N ASN A 356 -25.18 -14.70 12.15
CA ASN A 356 -26.11 -13.63 11.76
C ASN A 356 -25.79 -12.26 12.42
N SER A 357 -24.81 -12.20 13.32
CA SER A 357 -24.40 -10.95 13.95
C SER A 357 -23.52 -10.13 13.00
N ASP A 358 -23.51 -8.81 13.20
CA ASP A 358 -22.59 -7.93 12.49
C ASP A 358 -21.14 -8.40 12.61
N CYS A 359 -20.44 -8.42 11.48
CA CYS A 359 -19.04 -8.75 11.45
C CYS A 359 -18.19 -7.72 12.22
N GLY A 360 -17.25 -8.20 13.05
CA GLY A 360 -16.36 -7.34 13.83
C GLY A 360 -15.48 -6.38 13.01
N CYS A 361 -15.34 -6.61 11.69
CA CYS A 361 -14.61 -5.71 10.80
C CYS A 361 -15.34 -4.38 10.55
N GLY A 362 -16.63 -4.28 10.90
CA GLY A 362 -17.43 -3.08 10.71
C GLY A 362 -17.98 -2.91 9.29
N SER A 363 -18.02 -3.97 8.48
CA SER A 363 -18.54 -3.92 7.10
C SER A 363 -20.04 -3.66 7.01
N GLY A 364 -20.80 -3.81 8.11
CA GLY A 364 -22.27 -3.76 8.11
C GLY A 364 -22.91 -5.00 7.49
N ILE A 365 -22.19 -6.12 7.47
CA ILE A 365 -22.65 -7.38 6.88
C ILE A 365 -22.49 -8.47 7.94
N ALA A 366 -23.40 -9.45 7.92
CA ALA A 366 -23.38 -10.61 8.80
C ALA A 366 -22.01 -11.31 8.75
N PHE A 367 -21.56 -11.83 9.89
CA PHE A 367 -20.27 -12.48 10.02
C PHE A 367 -20.11 -13.66 9.05
N GLU A 368 -21.18 -14.46 8.88
CA GLU A 368 -21.21 -15.60 7.96
C GLU A 368 -20.90 -15.20 6.52
N ASP A 369 -21.43 -14.07 6.07
CA ASP A 369 -21.25 -13.56 4.71
C ASP A 369 -20.02 -12.68 4.56
N CYS A 370 -19.31 -12.39 5.64
CA CYS A 370 -18.14 -11.51 5.63
C CYS A 370 -16.84 -12.24 5.95
N CYS A 371 -16.49 -12.38 7.24
CA CYS A 371 -15.17 -12.83 7.66
C CYS A 371 -15.13 -14.30 8.12
N ALA A 372 -16.25 -15.02 8.11
CA ALA A 372 -16.30 -16.41 8.55
C ALA A 372 -15.31 -17.30 7.79
N ASP A 373 -15.27 -17.19 6.46
CA ASP A 373 -14.36 -17.98 5.59
C ASP A 373 -12.98 -17.33 5.39
N VAL A 374 -12.72 -16.19 6.05
CA VAL A 374 -11.45 -15.46 5.94
C VAL A 374 -10.57 -15.84 7.12
N PRO A 375 -9.35 -16.38 6.90
CA PRO A 375 -8.43 -16.71 7.99
C PRO A 375 -8.13 -15.50 8.88
N PRO A 376 -8.08 -15.64 10.23
CA PRO A 376 -7.85 -14.53 11.16
C PRO A 376 -6.62 -13.67 10.83
N THR A 377 -5.56 -14.27 10.30
CA THR A 377 -4.31 -13.60 9.94
C THR A 377 -4.45 -12.60 8.78
N ILE A 378 -5.49 -12.72 7.96
CA ILE A 378 -5.74 -11.82 6.83
C ILE A 378 -7.03 -11.01 6.98
N ARG A 379 -7.86 -11.26 8.01
CA ARG A 379 -9.08 -10.47 8.25
C ARG A 379 -8.76 -8.97 8.41
N PRO A 380 -9.65 -8.06 7.97
CA PRO A 380 -9.58 -6.67 8.40
C PRO A 380 -9.67 -6.58 9.92
N SER A 381 -9.04 -5.56 10.49
CA SER A 381 -8.92 -5.38 11.94
C SER A 381 -10.27 -5.23 12.61
N TRP A 382 -10.47 -6.00 13.68
CA TRP A 382 -11.61 -5.85 14.60
C TRP A 382 -11.29 -4.94 15.78
N ARG A 383 -10.07 -4.40 15.84
CA ARG A 383 -9.58 -3.57 16.95
C ARG A 383 -9.73 -2.08 16.70
N VAL A 384 -10.00 -1.67 15.48
CA VAL A 384 -10.15 -0.26 15.09
C VAL A 384 -11.34 -0.08 14.13
N MET A 385 -11.90 1.13 14.09
CA MET A 385 -12.93 1.52 13.12
C MET A 385 -12.46 1.24 11.69
N GLY A 386 -13.26 0.48 10.96
CA GLY A 386 -13.08 0.14 9.55
C GLY A 386 -13.53 1.28 8.63
N ILE A 387 -13.41 1.05 7.31
CA ILE A 387 -13.72 2.06 6.28
C ILE A 387 -15.16 2.57 6.38
N ARG A 388 -16.13 1.64 6.38
CA ARG A 388 -17.57 1.99 6.49
C ARG A 388 -17.86 2.78 7.76
N GLU A 389 -17.38 2.34 8.91
CA GLU A 389 -17.65 3.02 10.18
C GLU A 389 -17.12 4.45 10.19
N ARG A 390 -15.91 4.69 9.67
CA ARG A 390 -15.36 6.04 9.53
C ARG A 390 -16.18 6.90 8.59
N ASN A 391 -16.62 6.35 7.45
CA ASN A 391 -17.49 7.07 6.52
C ASN A 391 -18.86 7.40 7.15
N LEU A 392 -19.43 6.50 7.95
CA LEU A 392 -20.67 6.76 8.71
C LEU A 392 -20.50 7.79 9.83
N VAL A 393 -19.32 7.89 10.44
CA VAL A 393 -19.01 9.00 11.36
C VAL A 393 -18.99 10.32 10.60
N LEU A 394 -18.35 10.36 9.42
CA LEU A 394 -18.32 11.56 8.58
C LEU A 394 -19.72 11.97 8.09
N ILE A 395 -20.54 11.01 7.66
CA ILE A 395 -21.94 11.26 7.24
C ILE A 395 -22.76 11.83 8.40
N ARG A 396 -22.65 11.26 9.61
CA ARG A 396 -23.31 11.84 10.79
C ARG A 396 -22.86 13.28 11.05
N ALA A 397 -21.56 13.54 10.94
CA ALA A 397 -21.04 14.91 11.04
C ALA A 397 -21.60 15.83 9.94
N ILE A 398 -21.81 15.34 8.72
CA ILE A 398 -22.45 16.10 7.65
C ILE A 398 -23.89 16.49 8.03
N HIS A 399 -24.68 15.54 8.53
CA HIS A 399 -26.04 15.80 9.00
C HIS A 399 -26.06 16.84 10.14
N ASP A 400 -25.13 16.76 11.09
CA ASP A 400 -25.07 17.68 12.23
C ASP A 400 -24.56 19.10 11.86
N ILE A 401 -23.60 19.18 10.94
CA ILE A 401 -22.95 20.45 10.56
C ILE A 401 -23.79 21.21 9.53
N PHE A 402 -24.28 20.53 8.49
CA PHE A 402 -24.94 21.16 7.35
C PHE A 402 -26.46 21.11 7.46
N LEU A 403 -27.03 19.93 7.72
CA LEU A 403 -28.49 19.71 7.68
C LEU A 403 -29.19 19.96 9.02
N LYS A 404 -28.43 20.11 10.12
CA LYS A 404 -28.94 20.29 11.49
C LYS A 404 -30.00 19.25 11.86
N GLY A 405 -29.73 17.97 11.57
CA GLY A 405 -30.67 16.88 11.86
C GLY A 405 -31.97 16.92 11.04
N GLY A 406 -31.97 17.62 9.89
CA GLY A 406 -33.12 17.75 9.00
C GLY A 406 -33.85 19.09 9.08
N GLU A 407 -33.43 19.99 9.98
CA GLU A 407 -34.01 21.33 10.12
C GLU A 407 -33.71 22.27 8.93
N ARG A 408 -32.66 21.97 8.14
CA ARG A 408 -32.25 22.77 6.98
C ARG A 408 -32.43 22.00 5.67
N THR A 409 -32.96 22.67 4.66
CA THR A 409 -33.05 22.14 3.30
C THR A 409 -31.70 22.20 2.61
N TRP A 410 -31.53 21.45 1.51
CA TRP A 410 -30.32 21.54 0.69
C TRP A 410 -30.12 22.95 0.09
N LEU A 411 -31.20 23.68 -0.20
CA LEU A 411 -31.14 25.07 -0.62
C LEU A 411 -30.57 25.96 0.49
N ASP A 412 -30.97 25.76 1.75
CA ASP A 412 -30.43 26.52 2.89
C ASP A 412 -28.93 26.24 3.09
N VAL A 413 -28.49 24.99 2.88
CA VAL A 413 -27.07 24.63 2.91
C VAL A 413 -26.28 25.40 1.83
N ARG A 414 -26.81 25.49 0.61
CA ARG A 414 -26.15 26.21 -0.50
C ARG A 414 -26.13 27.73 -0.30
N ARG A 415 -27.11 28.30 0.40
CA ARG A 415 -27.18 29.73 0.72
C ARG A 415 -26.24 30.12 1.87
N ASP A 416 -26.17 29.29 2.89
CA ASP A 416 -25.59 29.68 4.18
C ASP A 416 -24.28 28.92 4.51
N LEU A 417 -23.59 28.39 3.49
CA LEU A 417 -22.34 27.64 3.67
C LEU A 417 -21.22 28.55 4.21
N SER A 418 -20.77 28.28 5.44
CA SER A 418 -19.75 29.08 6.10
C SER A 418 -18.36 28.45 6.14
N ASP A 419 -17.35 29.29 6.31
CA ASP A 419 -15.95 28.86 6.50
C ASP A 419 -15.76 27.96 7.72
N ASP A 420 -16.56 28.18 8.77
CA ASP A 420 -16.53 27.35 9.98
C ASP A 420 -17.01 25.93 9.68
N GLN A 421 -18.10 25.80 8.92
CA GLN A 421 -18.62 24.49 8.51
C GLN A 421 -17.59 23.73 7.65
N VAL A 422 -16.95 24.42 6.68
CA VAL A 422 -15.88 23.84 5.85
C VAL A 422 -14.72 23.39 6.72
N ARG A 423 -14.18 24.27 7.56
CA ARG A 423 -13.06 23.93 8.44
C ARG A 423 -13.37 22.72 9.31
N ARG A 424 -14.53 22.72 9.97
CA ARG A 424 -14.94 21.70 10.93
C ARG A 424 -15.14 20.33 10.29
N ILE A 425 -15.74 20.24 9.09
CA ILE A 425 -15.89 18.95 8.41
C ILE A 425 -14.53 18.38 7.95
N HIS A 426 -13.61 19.24 7.49
CA HIS A 426 -12.27 18.81 7.10
C HIS A 426 -11.39 18.42 8.30
N GLU A 427 -11.55 19.08 9.45
CA GLU A 427 -10.92 18.66 10.72
C GLU A 427 -11.39 17.26 11.14
N ILE A 428 -12.70 16.98 11.03
CA ILE A 428 -13.26 15.65 11.32
C ILE A 428 -12.69 14.61 10.36
N TYR A 429 -12.70 14.87 9.05
CA TYR A 429 -12.14 13.95 8.05
C TYR A 429 -10.65 13.66 8.32
N ALA A 430 -9.86 14.69 8.60
CA ALA A 430 -8.44 14.57 8.93
C ALA A 430 -8.22 13.72 10.21
N SER A 431 -9.10 13.84 11.21
CA SER A 431 -9.03 13.04 12.44
C SER A 431 -9.32 11.55 12.19
N LEU A 432 -10.30 11.26 11.33
CA LEU A 432 -10.69 9.88 10.95
C LEU A 432 -9.60 9.19 10.13
N TRP A 433 -8.81 9.95 9.39
CA TRP A 433 -7.77 9.45 8.49
C TRP A 433 -6.41 10.07 8.82
N SER A 434 -5.95 9.91 10.06
CA SER A 434 -4.61 10.40 10.46
C SER A 434 -3.48 9.85 9.58
N THR A 435 -2.32 10.49 9.60
CA THR A 435 -1.06 10.04 8.97
C THR A 435 -0.54 8.70 9.50
N ASP A 436 -1.10 8.20 10.61
CA ASP A 436 -0.80 6.89 11.18
C ASP A 436 -1.78 5.79 10.72
N THR A 437 -2.69 6.12 9.78
CA THR A 437 -3.66 5.17 9.26
C THR A 437 -2.95 4.05 8.50
N ARG A 438 -3.09 2.83 9.00
CA ARG A 438 -2.68 1.63 8.29
C ARG A 438 -3.80 1.09 7.42
N LEU A 439 -3.85 1.52 6.17
CA LEU A 439 -4.93 1.15 5.25
C LEU A 439 -5.12 -0.36 5.13
N ILE A 440 -4.02 -1.11 5.08
CA ILE A 440 -4.06 -2.57 4.93
C ILE A 440 -4.85 -3.27 6.04
N ASP A 441 -4.82 -2.72 7.25
CA ASP A 441 -5.55 -3.27 8.38
C ASP A 441 -7.06 -3.01 8.25
N LEU A 442 -7.50 -2.15 7.33
CA LEU A 442 -8.89 -1.74 7.14
C LEU A 442 -9.51 -2.30 5.85
N LEU A 443 -8.69 -2.58 4.83
CA LEU A 443 -9.17 -3.06 3.54
C LEU A 443 -9.89 -4.40 3.68
N PRO A 444 -11.08 -4.56 3.05
CA PRO A 444 -11.72 -5.86 2.92
C PRO A 444 -10.76 -6.89 2.32
N SER A 445 -10.87 -8.16 2.75
CA SER A 445 -10.10 -9.24 2.13
C SER A 445 -10.75 -9.72 0.84
N PRO A 446 -9.98 -10.31 -0.09
CA PRO A 446 -10.55 -11.10 -1.18
C PRO A 446 -11.44 -12.22 -0.61
N GLN A 447 -12.63 -12.37 -1.17
CA GLN A 447 -13.63 -13.36 -0.74
C GLN A 447 -14.36 -13.95 -1.94
N ARG A 448 -15.11 -15.04 -1.72
CA ARG A 448 -15.82 -15.75 -2.80
C ARG A 448 -17.32 -15.45 -2.87
N LYS A 449 -17.92 -14.99 -1.77
CA LYS A 449 -19.37 -14.81 -1.66
C LYS A 449 -19.90 -13.56 -2.36
N ARG A 450 -19.04 -12.57 -2.60
CA ARG A 450 -19.43 -11.28 -3.18
C ARG A 450 -18.44 -10.82 -4.23
N SER A 451 -18.98 -10.27 -5.31
CA SER A 451 -18.28 -9.55 -6.36
C SER A 451 -17.93 -8.14 -5.87
N ARG A 452 -16.67 -7.73 -6.09
CA ARG A 452 -16.19 -6.39 -5.75
C ARG A 452 -15.55 -5.77 -6.97
N ALA A 453 -15.90 -4.53 -7.28
CA ALA A 453 -15.33 -3.80 -8.40
C ALA A 453 -14.69 -2.49 -7.91
N LEU A 454 -13.49 -2.18 -8.39
CA LEU A 454 -12.82 -0.92 -8.14
C LEU A 454 -13.02 -0.01 -9.34
N PHE A 455 -13.57 1.17 -9.10
CA PHE A 455 -13.73 2.20 -10.11
C PHE A 455 -12.40 2.93 -10.33
N LEU A 456 -11.80 2.73 -11.49
CA LEU A 456 -10.59 3.44 -11.94
C LEU A 456 -11.00 4.64 -12.80
N GLY A 457 -11.65 5.60 -12.15
CA GLY A 457 -12.06 6.87 -12.75
C GLY A 457 -12.10 7.98 -11.72
N MET A 458 -12.68 9.12 -12.09
CA MET A 458 -12.81 10.27 -11.21
C MET A 458 -14.10 10.22 -10.40
N THR A 459 -14.00 10.52 -9.11
CA THR A 459 -15.16 10.70 -8.23
C THR A 459 -15.66 12.14 -8.37
N ASP A 460 -16.79 12.32 -9.06
CA ASP A 460 -17.44 13.62 -9.29
C ASP A 460 -18.94 13.51 -9.06
N ALA A 461 -19.53 14.51 -8.41
CA ALA A 461 -20.95 14.55 -8.07
C ALA A 461 -21.88 14.39 -9.30
N ARG A 462 -21.42 14.81 -10.49
CA ARG A 462 -22.18 14.73 -11.75
C ARG A 462 -22.24 13.33 -12.34
N THR A 463 -21.25 12.48 -12.03
CA THR A 463 -21.09 11.16 -12.67
C THR A 463 -21.21 10.00 -11.70
N VAL A 464 -21.13 10.25 -10.39
CA VAL A 464 -21.13 9.21 -9.35
C VAL A 464 -22.38 8.34 -9.40
N CYS A 465 -23.56 8.92 -9.64
CA CYS A 465 -24.79 8.14 -9.73
C CYS A 465 -24.76 7.18 -10.92
N THR A 466 -24.38 7.66 -12.10
CA THR A 466 -24.29 6.85 -13.32
C THR A 466 -23.20 5.79 -13.26
N LEU A 467 -21.98 6.15 -12.84
CA LEU A 467 -20.79 5.30 -12.95
C LEU A 467 -20.51 4.44 -11.72
N VAL A 468 -21.09 4.78 -10.56
CA VAL A 468 -20.84 4.09 -9.28
C VAL A 468 -22.13 3.47 -8.75
N VAL A 469 -23.18 4.27 -8.54
CA VAL A 469 -24.47 3.73 -8.03
C VAL A 469 -25.10 2.79 -9.05
N GLY A 470 -25.12 3.16 -10.32
CA GLY A 470 -25.65 2.30 -11.39
C GLY A 470 -24.94 0.94 -11.48
N MET A 471 -23.64 0.88 -11.19
CA MET A 471 -22.89 -0.37 -11.18
C MET A 471 -23.31 -1.33 -10.07
N LEU A 472 -23.95 -0.86 -9.00
CA LEU A 472 -24.48 -1.73 -7.94
C LEU A 472 -25.60 -2.65 -8.44
N ALA A 473 -26.26 -2.36 -9.57
CA ALA A 473 -27.15 -3.34 -10.18
C ALA A 473 -26.39 -4.60 -10.67
N TYR A 474 -25.10 -4.48 -10.99
CA TYR A 474 -24.32 -5.54 -11.63
C TYR A 474 -23.18 -6.08 -10.76
N VAL A 475 -22.88 -5.48 -9.61
CA VAL A 475 -21.91 -5.98 -8.62
C VAL A 475 -22.40 -5.80 -7.18
N ASP A 476 -21.89 -6.61 -6.26
CA ASP A 476 -22.30 -6.55 -4.85
C ASP A 476 -21.69 -5.33 -4.14
N GLU A 477 -20.43 -5.03 -4.45
CA GLU A 477 -19.67 -3.93 -3.83
C GLU A 477 -18.85 -3.12 -4.84
N VAL A 478 -18.80 -1.80 -4.64
CA VAL A 478 -17.92 -0.89 -5.37
C VAL A 478 -16.91 -0.21 -4.45
N VAL A 479 -15.66 -0.16 -4.88
CA VAL A 479 -14.54 0.56 -4.23
C VAL A 479 -14.19 1.76 -5.09
N LEU A 480 -14.10 2.93 -4.47
CA LEU A 480 -13.67 4.16 -5.13
C LEU A 480 -12.95 5.10 -4.17
N VAL A 481 -12.27 6.09 -4.72
CA VAL A 481 -11.52 7.07 -3.93
C VAL A 481 -12.47 7.99 -3.16
N HIS A 482 -12.09 8.34 -1.93
CA HIS A 482 -12.84 9.29 -1.13
C HIS A 482 -12.70 10.71 -1.71
N PRO A 483 -13.79 11.50 -1.85
CA PRO A 483 -13.75 12.81 -2.53
C PRO A 483 -13.08 13.92 -1.71
N PHE A 484 -12.97 13.77 -0.38
CA PHE A 484 -12.28 14.74 0.48
C PHE A 484 -10.75 14.61 0.40
N ILE A 485 -10.08 15.76 0.34
CA ILE A 485 -8.64 15.86 0.59
C ILE A 485 -8.33 15.78 2.08
N ASN A 486 -7.19 15.19 2.44
CA ASN A 486 -6.79 15.10 3.82
C ASN A 486 -5.94 16.31 4.25
N ALA A 487 -6.48 17.14 5.12
CA ALA A 487 -5.79 18.35 5.59
C ALA A 487 -4.45 18.06 6.28
N ASN A 488 -4.24 16.87 6.85
CA ASN A 488 -2.96 16.49 7.48
C ASN A 488 -1.82 16.32 6.48
N GLY A 489 -2.14 16.03 5.21
CA GLY A 489 -1.16 15.74 4.17
C GLY A 489 -0.78 16.91 3.27
N VAL A 490 -1.41 18.07 3.49
CA VAL A 490 -1.34 19.25 2.62
C VAL A 490 -0.65 20.39 3.36
N ARG A 491 0.12 21.22 2.63
CA ARG A 491 0.80 22.37 3.23
C ARG A 491 -0.21 23.41 3.73
N PRO A 492 0.11 24.20 4.78
CA PRO A 492 -0.82 25.16 5.36
C PRO A 492 -1.48 26.09 4.34
N GLU A 493 -0.74 26.62 3.37
CA GLU A 493 -1.22 27.53 2.32
C GLU A 493 -2.25 26.90 1.36
N PHE A 494 -2.29 25.58 1.28
CA PHE A 494 -3.25 24.82 0.49
C PHE A 494 -4.25 24.06 1.36
N SER A 495 -4.28 24.27 2.69
CA SER A 495 -5.09 23.46 3.59
C SER A 495 -6.54 23.98 3.70
N PRO A 496 -7.56 23.10 3.57
CA PRO A 496 -8.97 23.51 3.74
C PRO A 496 -9.30 23.91 5.18
N THR A 497 -8.45 23.55 6.15
CA THR A 497 -8.61 23.95 7.56
C THR A 497 -8.00 25.32 7.87
N LYS A 498 -7.09 25.80 7.01
CA LYS A 498 -6.42 27.12 7.16
C LYS A 498 -7.01 28.18 6.23
N HIS A 499 -7.43 27.77 5.04
CA HIS A 499 -8.05 28.63 4.02
C HIS A 499 -9.44 28.13 3.59
N PRO A 500 -10.40 27.94 4.53
CA PRO A 500 -11.69 27.33 4.23
C PRO A 500 -12.52 28.05 3.16
N ALA A 501 -12.38 29.37 3.02
CA ALA A 501 -13.09 30.15 2.01
C ALA A 501 -12.82 29.67 0.57
N GLN A 502 -11.60 29.21 0.29
CA GLN A 502 -11.20 28.71 -1.03
C GLN A 502 -11.80 27.33 -1.36
N TYR A 503 -12.39 26.66 -0.37
CA TYR A 503 -12.88 25.27 -0.46
C TYR A 503 -14.40 25.13 -0.35
N ARG A 504 -15.17 26.24 -0.26
CA ARG A 504 -16.62 26.20 -0.09
C ARG A 504 -17.31 25.39 -1.18
N ASP A 505 -17.10 25.74 -2.45
CA ASP A 505 -17.73 25.05 -3.59
C ASP A 505 -17.35 23.56 -3.66
N GLN A 506 -16.06 23.23 -3.49
CA GLN A 506 -15.62 21.84 -3.49
C GLN A 506 -16.21 21.05 -2.31
N THR A 507 -16.30 21.66 -1.13
CA THR A 507 -16.89 21.01 0.05
C THR A 507 -18.37 20.76 -0.15
N LEU A 508 -19.11 21.70 -0.74
CA LEU A 508 -20.52 21.52 -1.09
C LEU A 508 -20.73 20.27 -1.98
N ARG A 509 -19.93 20.13 -3.04
CA ARG A 509 -20.00 19.00 -3.97
C ARG A 509 -19.61 17.67 -3.31
N ASN A 510 -18.59 17.71 -2.47
CA ASN A 510 -18.16 16.53 -1.72
C ASN A 510 -19.26 16.09 -0.73
N VAL A 511 -19.90 17.04 -0.03
CA VAL A 511 -21.03 16.76 0.86
C VAL A 511 -22.21 16.17 0.08
N PHE A 512 -22.56 16.76 -1.06
CA PHE A 512 -23.60 16.22 -1.93
C PHE A 512 -23.29 14.77 -2.35
N THR A 513 -22.05 14.52 -2.79
CA THR A 513 -21.59 13.17 -3.17
C THR A 513 -21.74 12.19 -2.00
N MET A 514 -21.38 12.59 -0.78
CA MET A 514 -21.53 11.73 0.41
C MET A 514 -23.00 11.41 0.70
N LEU A 515 -23.91 12.37 0.54
CA LEU A 515 -25.36 12.15 0.75
C LEU A 515 -25.94 11.21 -0.32
N VAL A 516 -25.53 11.34 -1.58
CA VAL A 516 -25.94 10.40 -2.65
C VAL A 516 -25.47 8.97 -2.35
N LEU A 517 -24.28 8.81 -1.77
CA LEU A 517 -23.71 7.49 -1.49
C LEU A 517 -24.10 6.91 -0.13
N GLU A 518 -24.71 7.72 0.76
CA GLU A 518 -25.02 7.35 2.14
C GLU A 518 -25.78 6.02 2.27
N PRO A 519 -26.89 5.77 1.53
CA PRO A 519 -27.65 4.52 1.66
C PRO A 519 -26.79 3.28 1.36
N PHE A 520 -25.91 3.38 0.37
CA PHE A 520 -25.09 2.27 -0.10
C PHE A 520 -23.84 2.06 0.76
N ILE A 521 -23.30 3.13 1.35
CA ILE A 521 -22.26 3.05 2.40
C ILE A 521 -22.86 2.38 3.63
N ALA A 522 -24.06 2.80 4.06
CA ALA A 522 -24.78 2.18 5.17
C ALA A 522 -25.05 0.69 4.91
N ALA A 523 -25.41 0.30 3.70
CA ALA A 523 -25.59 -1.10 3.32
C ALA A 523 -24.27 -1.91 3.15
N GLY A 524 -23.10 -1.27 3.26
CA GLY A 524 -21.80 -1.94 3.06
C GLY A 524 -21.48 -2.28 1.60
N ARG A 525 -22.21 -1.68 0.65
CA ARG A 525 -22.06 -1.86 -0.80
C ARG A 525 -21.08 -0.88 -1.43
N ILE A 526 -20.83 0.27 -0.81
CA ILE A 526 -19.83 1.25 -1.27
C ILE A 526 -18.73 1.44 -0.23
N HIS A 527 -17.48 1.30 -0.69
CA HIS A 527 -16.27 1.54 0.10
C HIS A 527 -15.53 2.78 -0.42
N LEU A 528 -15.74 3.93 0.22
CA LEU A 528 -14.93 5.13 -0.03
C LEU A 528 -13.61 5.04 0.72
N ILE A 529 -12.51 4.97 -0.02
CA ILE A 529 -11.16 4.78 0.53
C ILE A 529 -10.34 6.05 0.29
N PRO A 530 -9.74 6.67 1.32
CA PRO A 530 -8.84 7.80 1.09
C PRO A 530 -7.67 7.35 0.22
N ASP A 531 -7.20 8.23 -0.65
CA ASP A 531 -6.00 7.94 -1.43
C ASP A 531 -4.80 7.80 -0.49
N PRO A 532 -4.05 6.67 -0.50
CA PRO A 532 -2.82 6.54 0.29
C PRO A 532 -1.85 7.71 0.10
N LEU A 533 -1.87 8.35 -1.08
CA LEU A 533 -1.09 9.56 -1.36
C LEU A 533 -1.39 10.70 -0.39
N ASP A 534 -2.60 10.77 0.18
CA ASP A 534 -3.04 11.89 1.02
C ASP A 534 -2.43 11.83 2.43
N TYR A 535 -2.00 10.68 2.93
CA TYR A 535 -1.57 10.55 4.33
C TYR A 535 -0.34 9.65 4.57
N ASP A 536 0.02 8.77 3.63
CA ASP A 536 1.22 7.92 3.76
C ASP A 536 2.38 8.51 2.94
N ALA A 537 3.32 9.15 3.64
CA ALA A 537 4.49 9.76 3.02
C ALA A 537 5.42 8.75 2.33
N GLY A 538 5.49 7.51 2.84
CA GLY A 538 6.29 6.45 2.24
C GLY A 538 5.69 5.98 0.91
N PHE A 539 4.38 5.79 0.88
CA PHE A 539 3.64 5.43 -0.33
C PHE A 539 3.72 6.54 -1.38
N ARG A 540 3.55 7.80 -0.96
CA ARG A 540 3.68 8.98 -1.85
C ARG A 540 5.05 9.04 -2.53
N LYS A 541 6.14 8.84 -1.78
CA LYS A 541 7.51 8.81 -2.33
C LYS A 541 7.67 7.70 -3.39
N GLU A 542 7.05 6.54 -3.18
CA GLU A 542 7.09 5.46 -4.16
C GLU A 542 6.33 5.79 -5.44
N ILE A 543 5.14 6.36 -5.34
CA ILE A 543 4.36 6.79 -6.52
C ILE A 543 5.09 7.90 -7.28
N MET A 544 5.64 8.91 -6.60
CA MET A 544 6.43 9.97 -7.24
C MET A 544 7.62 9.37 -8.01
N ALA A 545 8.37 8.44 -7.39
CA ALA A 545 9.49 7.77 -8.04
C ALA A 545 9.06 6.90 -9.24
N ILE A 546 7.81 6.44 -9.29
CA ILE A 546 7.25 5.76 -10.46
C ILE A 546 6.97 6.78 -11.57
N THR A 547 6.25 7.86 -11.26
CA THR A 547 5.90 8.92 -12.23
C THR A 547 7.13 9.54 -12.87
N ASP A 548 8.15 9.89 -12.07
CA ASP A 548 9.40 10.52 -12.55
C ASP A 548 10.14 9.68 -13.62
N ARG A 549 9.91 8.36 -13.69
CA ARG A 549 10.55 7.48 -14.67
C ARG A 549 9.86 7.44 -16.03
N PHE A 550 8.55 7.64 -16.07
CA PHE A 550 7.75 7.44 -17.29
C PHE A 550 7.42 8.77 -18.00
N GLY A 551 7.72 9.91 -17.39
CA GLY A 551 7.45 11.25 -17.94
C GLY A 551 5.98 11.66 -17.84
N ASP A 552 5.72 12.96 -18.01
CA ASP A 552 4.39 13.57 -17.78
C ASP A 552 3.46 13.53 -19.01
N GLU A 553 3.90 13.00 -20.15
CA GLU A 553 3.12 13.03 -21.40
C GLU A 553 2.07 11.91 -21.47
N VAL A 554 0.94 12.12 -20.78
CA VAL A 554 -0.26 11.30 -20.94
C VAL A 554 -1.16 11.92 -22.01
N THR A 555 -1.36 11.20 -23.13
CA THR A 555 -2.32 11.62 -24.16
C THR A 555 -3.73 11.24 -23.74
N SER A 556 -4.61 12.22 -23.54
CA SER A 556 -6.02 11.96 -23.24
C SER A 556 -6.74 11.35 -24.45
N GLY A 557 -7.49 10.28 -24.21
CA GLY A 557 -8.35 9.64 -25.20
C GLY A 557 -9.56 10.52 -25.57
N PRO A 558 -10.23 10.23 -26.71
CA PRO A 558 -11.39 10.99 -27.17
C PRO A 558 -12.55 11.03 -26.18
N ILE A 559 -12.87 9.92 -25.49
CA ILE A 559 -13.99 9.88 -24.53
C ILE A 559 -13.68 10.80 -23.35
N ASP A 560 -12.46 10.71 -22.82
CA ASP A 560 -12.04 11.57 -21.71
C ASP A 560 -11.99 13.06 -22.11
N LYS A 561 -11.56 13.40 -23.33
CA LYS A 561 -11.57 14.78 -23.82
C LYS A 561 -12.99 15.36 -23.83
N VAL A 562 -13.96 14.60 -24.35
CA VAL A 562 -15.35 15.06 -24.38
C VAL A 562 -15.91 15.22 -22.96
N LEU A 563 -15.58 14.30 -22.05
CA LEU A 563 -15.96 14.43 -20.65
C LEU A 563 -15.33 15.67 -20.00
N ILE A 564 -14.02 15.89 -20.16
CA ILE A 564 -13.31 17.06 -19.62
C ILE A 564 -13.92 18.36 -20.15
N ASP A 565 -14.20 18.44 -21.45
CA ASP A 565 -14.84 19.60 -22.06
C ASP A 565 -16.24 19.86 -21.49
N ALA A 566 -17.05 18.81 -21.33
CA ALA A 566 -18.38 18.93 -20.72
C ALA A 566 -18.29 19.43 -19.27
N LEU A 567 -17.41 18.82 -18.46
CA LEU A 567 -17.22 19.22 -17.07
C LEU A 567 -16.67 20.65 -16.95
N GLY A 568 -15.77 21.06 -17.85
CA GLY A 568 -15.21 22.39 -17.90
C GLY A 568 -16.22 23.46 -18.30
N ARG A 569 -17.10 23.17 -19.28
CA ARG A 569 -18.21 24.06 -19.63
C ARG A 569 -19.17 24.25 -18.46
N ASP A 570 -19.52 23.18 -17.76
CA ASP A 570 -20.32 23.22 -16.54
C ASP A 570 -19.69 24.12 -15.46
N GLU A 571 -18.37 23.99 -15.21
CA GLU A 571 -17.66 24.86 -14.26
C GLU A 571 -17.73 26.33 -14.67
N LEU A 572 -17.49 26.61 -15.96
CA LEU A 572 -17.54 27.98 -16.48
C LEU A 572 -18.94 28.57 -16.37
N MET A 573 -19.98 27.81 -16.70
CA MET A 573 -21.37 28.24 -16.58
C MET A 573 -21.74 28.56 -15.14
N ARG A 574 -21.42 27.69 -14.18
CA ARG A 574 -21.65 27.95 -12.75
C ARG A 574 -20.90 29.19 -12.26
N PHE A 575 -19.65 29.36 -12.67
CA PHE A 575 -18.87 30.55 -12.34
C PHE A 575 -19.56 31.82 -12.84
N MET A 576 -19.96 31.85 -14.12
CA MET A 576 -20.65 33.00 -14.71
C MET A 576 -21.97 33.28 -14.01
N GLN A 577 -22.80 32.26 -13.81
CA GLN A 577 -24.10 32.40 -13.14
C GLN A 577 -23.98 32.94 -11.71
N ARG A 578 -22.87 32.67 -11.01
CA ARG A 578 -22.60 33.17 -9.65
C ARG A 578 -22.15 34.63 -9.60
N LEU A 579 -21.70 35.23 -10.71
CA LEU A 579 -21.25 36.63 -10.73
C LEU A 579 -22.32 37.60 -10.21
N PRO A 580 -21.95 38.72 -9.55
CA PRO A 580 -22.90 39.77 -9.22
C PRO A 580 -23.71 40.20 -10.46
N LEU A 581 -24.98 40.57 -10.26
CA LEU A 581 -25.93 40.78 -11.37
C LEU A 581 -25.38 41.74 -12.44
N GLU A 582 -24.80 42.86 -12.03
CA GLU A 582 -24.21 43.84 -12.96
C GLU A 582 -22.98 43.29 -13.70
N SER A 583 -22.09 42.58 -13.01
CA SER A 583 -20.95 41.91 -13.64
C SER A 583 -21.37 40.83 -14.64
N LEU A 584 -22.46 40.11 -14.35
CA LEU A 584 -23.05 39.12 -15.26
C LEU A 584 -23.59 39.79 -16.52
N LYS A 585 -24.32 40.91 -16.39
CA LYS A 585 -24.80 41.70 -17.54
C LYS A 585 -23.65 42.20 -18.42
N GLU A 586 -22.57 42.69 -17.80
CA GLU A 586 -21.38 43.10 -18.55
C GLU A 586 -20.75 41.93 -19.32
N GLN A 587 -20.65 40.75 -18.71
CA GLN A 587 -20.12 39.55 -19.36
C GLN A 587 -21.01 39.11 -20.53
N LEU A 588 -22.33 39.12 -20.36
CA LEU A 588 -23.28 38.82 -21.43
C LEU A 588 -23.10 39.79 -22.61
N LYS A 589 -22.96 41.08 -22.33
CA LYS A 589 -22.74 42.13 -23.34
C LYS A 589 -21.43 41.92 -24.12
N ARG A 590 -20.36 41.49 -23.46
CA ARG A 590 -19.04 41.25 -24.10
C ARG A 590 -19.02 40.00 -24.98
N ASN A 591 -19.87 39.02 -24.69
CA ASN A 591 -19.92 37.75 -25.41
C ASN A 591 -21.01 37.72 -26.50
N VAL A 592 -21.65 38.85 -26.81
CA VAL A 592 -22.57 38.96 -27.96
C VAL A 592 -21.76 38.79 -29.25
N PRO A 593 -22.11 37.84 -30.14
CA PRO A 593 -21.39 37.61 -31.38
C PRO A 593 -21.33 38.86 -32.27
N GLU A 594 -20.21 39.09 -32.94
CA GLU A 594 -20.10 40.17 -33.94
C GLU A 594 -21.16 40.00 -35.03
N GLY A 595 -22.01 41.02 -35.20
CA GLY A 595 -23.12 41.02 -36.18
C GLY A 595 -24.49 40.61 -35.62
N ALA A 596 -24.59 40.23 -34.34
CA ALA A 596 -25.89 40.05 -33.68
C ALA A 596 -26.56 41.39 -33.34
N THR A 597 -27.90 41.40 -33.26
CA THR A 597 -28.67 42.57 -32.83
C THR A 597 -28.23 42.99 -31.42
N GLU A 598 -27.99 44.29 -31.19
CA GLU A 598 -27.65 44.79 -29.86
C GLU A 598 -28.73 44.38 -28.85
N MET A 599 -28.33 43.63 -27.81
CA MET A 599 -29.24 43.28 -26.72
C MET A 599 -29.66 44.55 -25.98
N THR A 600 -30.96 44.74 -25.79
CA THR A 600 -31.46 45.85 -24.98
C THR A 600 -31.17 45.62 -23.50
N GLY A 601 -31.26 46.68 -22.67
CA GLY A 601 -31.12 46.53 -21.22
C GLY A 601 -32.13 45.54 -20.62
N ALA A 602 -33.35 45.51 -21.15
CA ALA A 602 -34.39 44.57 -20.72
C ALA A 602 -34.06 43.11 -21.09
N ASP A 603 -33.43 42.87 -22.25
CA ASP A 603 -32.99 41.54 -22.66
C ASP A 603 -31.85 41.03 -21.77
N LEU A 604 -30.90 41.91 -21.42
CA LEU A 604 -29.82 41.59 -20.48
C LEU A 604 -30.35 41.29 -19.07
N ASP A 605 -31.34 42.05 -18.60
CA ASP A 605 -32.00 41.81 -17.31
C ASP A 605 -32.73 40.46 -17.32
N ALA A 606 -33.50 40.15 -18.37
CA ALA A 606 -34.21 38.89 -18.50
C ALA A 606 -33.25 37.70 -18.55
N ALA A 607 -32.17 37.78 -19.33
CA ALA A 607 -31.16 36.74 -19.44
C ALA A 607 -30.41 36.53 -18.11
N ALA A 608 -29.98 37.61 -17.45
CA ALA A 608 -29.30 37.52 -16.16
C ALA A 608 -30.20 36.92 -15.08
N ASN A 609 -31.48 37.32 -15.01
CA ASN A 609 -32.44 36.75 -14.07
C ASN A 609 -32.74 35.27 -14.36
N PHE A 610 -32.83 34.88 -15.63
CA PHE A 610 -32.98 33.48 -16.02
C PHE A 610 -31.79 32.64 -15.55
N MET A 611 -30.55 33.11 -15.80
CA MET A 611 -29.33 32.46 -15.34
C MET A 611 -29.25 32.34 -13.81
N LYS A 612 -29.74 33.35 -13.07
CA LYS A 612 -29.85 33.28 -11.60
C LYS A 612 -30.87 32.24 -11.13
N LYS A 613 -31.98 32.11 -11.85
CA LYS A 613 -32.99 31.08 -11.56
C LYS A 613 -32.46 29.67 -11.84
N GLU A 614 -31.72 29.48 -12.93
CA GLU A 614 -31.04 28.20 -13.21
C GLU A 614 -30.02 27.84 -12.12
N LEU A 615 -29.25 28.82 -11.64
CA LEU A 615 -28.31 28.62 -10.53
C LEU A 615 -29.00 28.13 -9.25
N GLU A 616 -30.16 28.69 -8.91
CA GLU A 616 -30.95 28.24 -7.75
C GLU A 616 -31.44 26.80 -7.92
N LEU A 617 -31.70 26.34 -9.14
CA LEU A 617 -32.13 24.97 -9.42
C LEU A 617 -30.97 23.96 -9.46
N ASP A 618 -29.72 24.41 -9.69
CA ASP A 618 -28.55 23.51 -9.72
C ASP A 618 -28.16 23.02 -8.31
N PRO A 619 -28.37 21.74 -7.97
CA PRO A 619 -28.05 21.24 -6.63
C PRO A 619 -26.54 21.23 -6.32
N LEU A 620 -25.67 21.39 -7.31
CA LEU A 620 -24.21 21.39 -7.15
C LEU A 620 -23.61 22.79 -7.06
N ALA A 621 -24.40 23.84 -7.31
CA ALA A 621 -23.89 25.20 -7.38
C ALA A 621 -23.98 25.93 -6.04
N LEU A 622 -22.86 26.53 -5.61
CA LEU A 622 -22.87 27.50 -4.52
C LEU A 622 -23.58 28.79 -4.96
N LEU A 623 -24.39 29.40 -4.09
CA LEU A 623 -25.14 30.61 -4.43
C LEU A 623 -24.37 31.91 -4.14
N ASP A 624 -23.35 31.84 -3.28
CA ASP A 624 -22.45 32.94 -3.01
C ASP A 624 -21.65 33.34 -4.27
N PRO A 625 -21.41 34.65 -4.48
CA PRO A 625 -20.56 35.11 -5.55
C PRO A 625 -19.13 34.53 -5.40
N PRO A 626 -18.42 34.28 -6.52
CA PRO A 626 -17.06 33.80 -6.43
C PRO A 626 -16.15 34.89 -5.86
N PRO A 627 -15.07 34.53 -5.17
CA PRO A 627 -14.09 35.50 -4.69
C PRO A 627 -13.45 36.26 -5.87
N MET A 628 -13.55 37.60 -5.83
CA MET A 628 -13.10 38.50 -6.91
C MET A 628 -11.71 39.14 -6.63
N THR A 629 -11.08 38.85 -5.49
CA THR A 629 -9.77 39.42 -5.09
C THR A 629 -8.59 38.58 -5.58
N GLU A 630 -7.53 39.24 -6.07
CA GLU A 630 -6.27 38.57 -6.44
C GLU A 630 -5.73 37.74 -5.26
N GLY A 631 -5.41 36.46 -5.52
CA GLY A 631 -4.91 35.52 -4.50
C GLY A 631 -5.98 34.71 -3.76
N ASN A 632 -7.28 34.99 -3.96
CA ASN A 632 -8.38 34.28 -3.31
C ASN A 632 -9.13 33.33 -4.25
N GLY A 633 -8.45 32.64 -5.17
CA GLY A 633 -9.10 31.68 -6.08
C GLY A 633 -9.76 30.49 -5.35
N GLU A 634 -10.78 29.90 -5.96
CA GLU A 634 -11.38 28.65 -5.47
C GLU A 634 -10.53 27.44 -5.88
N PHE A 635 -10.33 26.50 -4.96
CA PHE A 635 -9.73 25.21 -5.28
C PHE A 635 -10.80 24.23 -5.77
N LYS A 636 -10.65 23.80 -7.03
CA LYS A 636 -11.40 22.66 -7.59
C LYS A 636 -10.49 21.43 -7.55
N VAL A 637 -10.89 20.41 -6.81
CA VAL A 637 -10.10 19.18 -6.66
C VAL A 637 -10.84 18.01 -7.27
N MET A 638 -10.19 17.37 -8.23
CA MET A 638 -10.66 16.14 -8.85
C MET A 638 -9.90 14.95 -8.25
N LYS A 639 -10.62 13.99 -7.68
CA LYS A 639 -10.04 12.80 -7.04
C LYS A 639 -10.28 11.57 -7.90
N GLY A 640 -9.21 10.83 -8.19
CA GLY A 640 -9.23 9.52 -8.83
C GLY A 640 -7.98 8.74 -8.40
N PHE A 641 -8.05 7.42 -8.38
CA PHE A 641 -6.82 6.63 -8.19
C PHE A 641 -5.96 6.69 -9.45
N SER A 642 -4.64 6.82 -9.28
CA SER A 642 -3.71 6.50 -10.37
C SER A 642 -3.81 5.00 -10.72
N ARG A 643 -3.30 4.61 -11.89
CA ARG A 643 -3.25 3.20 -12.31
C ARG A 643 -2.60 2.31 -11.24
N GLU A 644 -1.46 2.74 -10.72
CA GLU A 644 -0.68 1.99 -9.72
C GLU A 644 -1.42 1.88 -8.38
N THR A 645 -2.00 2.98 -7.89
CA THR A 645 -2.77 2.98 -6.64
C THR A 645 -4.05 2.15 -6.78
N GLY A 646 -4.75 2.26 -7.91
CA GLY A 646 -5.95 1.48 -8.20
C GLY A 646 -5.66 -0.01 -8.28
N LEU A 647 -4.61 -0.42 -9.01
CA LEU A 647 -4.18 -1.83 -9.07
C LEU A 647 -3.73 -2.37 -7.70
N TYR A 648 -3.04 -1.54 -6.91
CA TYR A 648 -2.65 -1.88 -5.54
C TYR A 648 -3.88 -2.17 -4.65
N ILE A 649 -4.86 -1.26 -4.61
CA ILE A 649 -6.09 -1.43 -3.82
C ILE A 649 -6.93 -2.61 -4.35
N ALA A 650 -7.09 -2.72 -5.68
CA ALA A 650 -7.86 -3.81 -6.29
C ALA A 650 -7.24 -5.19 -6.01
N THR A 651 -5.92 -5.30 -6.06
CA THR A 651 -5.19 -6.52 -5.68
C THR A 651 -5.52 -6.90 -4.23
N LEU A 652 -5.36 -5.97 -3.29
CA LEU A 652 -5.52 -6.21 -1.85
C LEU A 652 -6.95 -6.45 -1.38
N THR A 653 -7.91 -5.84 -2.05
CA THR A 653 -9.35 -6.03 -1.79
C THR A 653 -9.93 -7.19 -2.58
N GLY A 654 -9.19 -7.68 -3.56
CA GLY A 654 -9.67 -8.67 -4.49
C GLY A 654 -10.76 -8.19 -5.44
N ALA A 655 -10.80 -6.90 -5.72
CA ALA A 655 -11.70 -6.32 -6.69
C ALA A 655 -11.27 -6.64 -8.14
N ILE A 656 -12.24 -6.71 -9.04
CA ILE A 656 -12.01 -6.46 -10.47
C ILE A 656 -11.83 -4.95 -10.68
N VAL A 657 -11.25 -4.53 -11.79
CA VAL A 657 -11.14 -3.09 -12.12
C VAL A 657 -12.17 -2.75 -13.18
N TYR A 658 -12.81 -1.59 -13.09
CA TYR A 658 -13.59 -1.08 -14.20
C TYR A 658 -13.37 0.42 -14.39
N THR A 659 -13.55 0.89 -15.62
CA THR A 659 -13.39 2.30 -15.96
C THR A 659 -14.24 2.68 -17.16
N ASN A 660 -14.65 3.95 -17.22
CA ASN A 660 -15.23 4.58 -18.40
C ASN A 660 -14.22 5.50 -19.10
N SER A 661 -12.97 5.55 -18.62
CA SER A 661 -11.90 6.40 -19.16
C SER A 661 -11.06 5.60 -20.17
N ASP A 662 -11.06 6.05 -21.41
CA ASP A 662 -10.27 5.44 -22.48
C ASP A 662 -8.76 5.72 -22.31
N THR A 663 -8.39 6.83 -21.65
CA THR A 663 -7.02 7.07 -21.21
C THR A 663 -6.57 6.02 -20.20
N MET A 664 -7.35 5.78 -19.14
CA MET A 664 -7.01 4.78 -18.12
C MET A 664 -7.05 3.36 -18.69
N TRP A 665 -7.99 3.08 -19.60
CA TRP A 665 -8.04 1.81 -20.31
C TRP A 665 -6.77 1.54 -21.12
N ALA A 666 -6.31 2.51 -21.92
CA ALA A 666 -5.06 2.38 -22.67
C ALA A 666 -3.87 2.19 -21.73
N ARG A 667 -3.78 3.02 -20.67
CA ARG A 667 -2.69 2.93 -19.68
C ARG A 667 -2.66 1.60 -18.96
N LEU A 668 -3.81 1.00 -18.68
CA LEU A 668 -3.89 -0.30 -18.01
C LEU A 668 -3.14 -1.40 -18.80
N HIS A 669 -3.08 -1.28 -20.13
CA HIS A 669 -2.46 -2.25 -21.03
C HIS A 669 -0.99 -1.97 -21.39
N GLU A 670 -0.43 -0.85 -20.93
CA GLU A 670 0.99 -0.54 -21.13
C GLU A 670 1.88 -1.53 -20.39
N THR A 671 2.95 -2.01 -21.04
CA THR A 671 3.96 -2.86 -20.39
C THR A 671 4.90 -2.05 -19.49
N ASP A 672 5.45 -2.67 -18.45
CA ASP A 672 6.57 -2.15 -17.67
C ASP A 672 7.94 -2.66 -18.19
N GLY A 673 7.96 -3.32 -19.35
CA GLY A 673 9.14 -3.94 -19.94
C GLY A 673 9.47 -5.34 -19.41
N VAL A 674 8.76 -5.81 -18.39
CA VAL A 674 8.94 -7.13 -17.76
C VAL A 674 7.69 -7.99 -17.92
N ASN A 675 6.53 -7.39 -17.66
CA ASN A 675 5.23 -8.03 -17.71
C ASN A 675 4.51 -7.65 -19.01
N THR A 676 3.90 -8.64 -19.67
CA THR A 676 3.12 -8.45 -20.90
C THR A 676 1.63 -8.60 -20.61
N CYS A 677 0.82 -7.81 -21.31
CA CYS A 677 -0.64 -7.83 -21.20
C CYS A 677 -1.26 -8.73 -22.28
N ALA A 678 -0.77 -9.97 -22.39
CA ALA A 678 -1.29 -10.92 -23.38
C ALA A 678 -2.60 -11.55 -22.89
N PRO A 679 -3.66 -11.66 -23.73
CA PRO A 679 -4.91 -12.30 -23.35
C PRO A 679 -4.73 -13.73 -22.85
N ASP A 680 -5.47 -14.11 -21.81
CA ASP A 680 -5.52 -15.48 -21.29
C ASP A 680 -6.35 -16.39 -22.24
N PRO A 681 -5.75 -17.38 -22.91
CA PRO A 681 -6.48 -18.32 -23.75
C PRO A 681 -7.53 -19.12 -22.96
N GLY A 682 -7.30 -19.36 -21.67
CA GLY A 682 -8.24 -20.06 -20.79
C GLY A 682 -9.50 -19.25 -20.47
N ALA A 683 -9.46 -17.93 -20.66
CA ALA A 683 -10.58 -17.04 -20.38
C ALA A 683 -11.51 -16.81 -21.57
N VAL A 684 -11.15 -17.23 -22.79
CA VAL A 684 -11.87 -16.89 -24.03
C VAL A 684 -13.37 -17.20 -23.97
N LYS A 685 -13.76 -18.38 -23.45
CA LYS A 685 -15.18 -18.77 -23.34
C LYS A 685 -15.95 -17.90 -22.34
N ALA A 686 -15.36 -17.62 -21.19
CA ALA A 686 -15.95 -16.75 -20.16
C ALA A 686 -16.10 -15.31 -20.68
N MET A 687 -15.11 -14.84 -21.42
CA MET A 687 -15.10 -13.53 -22.06
C MET A 687 -16.19 -13.41 -23.13
N GLY A 688 -16.36 -14.43 -23.96
CA GLY A 688 -17.44 -14.46 -24.95
C GLY A 688 -18.86 -14.40 -24.37
N CYS A 689 -19.04 -14.68 -23.07
CA CYS A 689 -20.34 -14.56 -22.40
C CYS A 689 -20.63 -13.12 -21.90
N LEU A 690 -19.60 -12.29 -21.74
CA LEU A 690 -19.70 -10.95 -21.16
C LEU A 690 -19.39 -9.84 -22.18
N GLU A 691 -18.54 -10.11 -23.17
CA GLU A 691 -18.12 -9.13 -24.18
C GLU A 691 -19.32 -8.70 -25.02
N GLY A 692 -19.50 -7.38 -25.20
CA GLY A 692 -20.61 -6.82 -25.97
C GLY A 692 -21.95 -6.79 -25.21
N LEU A 693 -22.03 -7.32 -23.99
CA LEU A 693 -23.22 -7.15 -23.16
C LEU A 693 -23.48 -5.67 -22.90
N ARG A 694 -24.75 -5.30 -22.87
CA ARG A 694 -25.18 -3.95 -22.55
C ARG A 694 -25.68 -3.87 -21.12
N ILE A 695 -25.21 -2.85 -20.40
CA ILE A 695 -25.75 -2.48 -19.11
C ILE A 695 -26.45 -1.13 -19.22
N HIS A 696 -27.55 -1.00 -18.47
CA HIS A 696 -28.30 0.24 -18.36
C HIS A 696 -28.16 0.78 -16.94
N VAL A 697 -27.87 2.07 -16.84
CA VAL A 697 -27.67 2.76 -15.56
C VAL A 697 -28.40 4.11 -15.55
N PRO A 698 -28.76 4.65 -14.38
CA PRO A 698 -29.38 5.96 -14.29
C PRO A 698 -28.51 7.08 -14.89
N ASN A 699 -29.14 8.01 -15.59
CA ASN A 699 -28.55 9.24 -16.13
C ASN A 699 -29.06 10.48 -15.38
N MET A 700 -29.08 10.41 -14.04
CA MET A 700 -29.53 11.49 -13.16
C MET A 700 -28.49 11.72 -12.05
N LEU A 701 -28.59 12.86 -11.36
CA LEU A 701 -27.72 13.18 -10.21
C LEU A 701 -28.02 12.31 -8.97
N VAL A 702 -29.29 11.93 -8.79
CA VAL A 702 -29.76 11.10 -7.68
C VAL A 702 -30.76 10.09 -8.21
N ALA A 703 -30.45 8.80 -8.08
CA ALA A 703 -31.33 7.70 -8.42
C ALA A 703 -30.86 6.42 -7.70
N ASP A 704 -31.79 5.49 -7.48
CA ASP A 704 -31.45 4.14 -7.05
C ASP A 704 -30.95 3.30 -8.25
N PRO A 705 -30.17 2.22 -7.99
CA PRO A 705 -29.79 1.27 -9.03
C PRO A 705 -31.03 0.66 -9.72
N VAL A 706 -30.95 0.48 -11.03
CA VAL A 706 -32.06 -0.12 -11.81
C VAL A 706 -31.90 -1.63 -11.87
N GLU A 707 -32.74 -2.35 -11.11
CA GLU A 707 -32.76 -3.82 -11.08
C GLU A 707 -33.59 -4.37 -12.26
N LEU A 708 -32.98 -4.39 -13.45
CA LEU A 708 -33.53 -5.09 -14.61
C LEU A 708 -33.52 -6.61 -14.40
N LYS A 709 -34.39 -7.36 -15.09
CA LYS A 709 -34.45 -8.84 -14.98
C LYS A 709 -33.10 -9.52 -15.27
N SER A 710 -32.30 -8.95 -16.16
CA SER A 710 -30.97 -9.46 -16.52
C SER A 710 -29.88 -9.08 -15.52
N ALA A 711 -30.09 -8.09 -14.65
CA ALA A 711 -29.06 -7.54 -13.76
C ALA A 711 -28.53 -8.58 -12.78
N ASP A 712 -29.41 -9.35 -12.13
CA ASP A 712 -29.02 -10.43 -11.21
C ASP A 712 -28.21 -11.53 -11.93
N SER A 713 -28.58 -11.86 -13.18
CA SER A 713 -27.87 -12.86 -13.97
C SER A 713 -26.46 -12.38 -14.36
N ILE A 714 -26.33 -11.10 -14.72
CA ILE A 714 -25.03 -10.48 -15.02
C ILE A 714 -24.17 -10.41 -13.75
N ARG A 715 -24.76 -10.02 -12.61
CA ARG A 715 -24.07 -9.97 -11.31
C ARG A 715 -23.53 -11.34 -10.92
N GLU A 716 -24.34 -12.39 -11.09
CA GLU A 716 -23.92 -13.76 -10.82
C GLU A 716 -22.78 -14.23 -11.73
N LEU A 717 -22.89 -13.90 -13.02
CA LEU A 717 -21.87 -14.24 -14.01
C LEU A 717 -20.54 -13.54 -13.70
N LEU A 718 -20.56 -12.23 -13.41
CA LEU A 718 -19.38 -11.46 -13.00
C LEU A 718 -18.76 -12.00 -11.71
N ARG A 719 -19.59 -12.33 -10.72
CA ARG A 719 -19.13 -12.96 -9.47
C ARG A 719 -18.43 -14.29 -9.75
N THR A 720 -19.04 -15.16 -10.54
CA THR A 720 -18.49 -16.49 -10.83
C THR A 720 -17.19 -16.41 -11.62
N ILE A 721 -17.13 -15.58 -12.67
CA ILE A 721 -15.93 -15.39 -13.49
C ILE A 721 -14.79 -14.76 -12.68
N SER A 722 -15.07 -13.72 -11.89
CA SER A 722 -14.04 -13.07 -11.07
C SER A 722 -13.45 -14.02 -10.02
N VAL A 723 -14.26 -14.90 -9.42
CA VAL A 723 -13.80 -15.96 -8.52
C VAL A 723 -13.00 -17.02 -9.30
N ALA A 724 -13.49 -17.49 -10.44
CA ALA A 724 -12.78 -18.51 -11.21
C ALA A 724 -11.38 -18.02 -11.66
N LEU A 725 -11.29 -16.80 -12.20
CA LEU A 725 -10.04 -16.18 -12.62
C LEU A 725 -9.07 -16.01 -11.44
N ARG A 726 -9.54 -15.54 -10.29
CA ARG A 726 -8.69 -15.27 -9.12
C ARG A 726 -8.10 -16.54 -8.50
N TRP A 727 -8.87 -17.62 -8.46
CA TRP A 727 -8.46 -18.89 -7.86
C TRP A 727 -8.02 -19.93 -8.90
N SER A 728 -7.74 -19.51 -10.14
CA SER A 728 -7.28 -20.38 -11.25
C SER A 728 -8.13 -21.65 -11.42
N ARG A 729 -9.46 -21.53 -11.33
CA ARG A 729 -10.40 -22.65 -11.53
C ARG A 729 -10.80 -22.75 -13.00
N SER A 730 -11.24 -23.94 -13.43
CA SER A 730 -11.73 -24.16 -14.80
C SER A 730 -12.87 -23.20 -15.15
N LEU A 731 -12.85 -22.70 -16.38
CA LEU A 731 -13.78 -21.73 -16.95
C LEU A 731 -14.75 -22.39 -17.96
N ASP A 732 -14.94 -23.72 -17.88
CA ASP A 732 -15.53 -24.50 -18.98
C ASP A 732 -17.08 -24.58 -18.98
N THR A 733 -17.75 -24.08 -17.95
CA THR A 733 -19.21 -24.23 -17.75
C THR A 733 -19.92 -22.89 -17.49
N TYR A 734 -19.98 -22.03 -18.51
CA TYR A 734 -20.78 -20.80 -18.47
C TYR A 734 -21.84 -20.80 -19.57
N SER A 735 -23.04 -20.36 -19.20
CA SER A 735 -24.15 -20.07 -20.11
C SER A 735 -24.21 -18.58 -20.40
N SER A 736 -24.44 -18.22 -21.66
CA SER A 736 -24.71 -16.82 -22.06
C SER A 736 -25.95 -16.29 -21.35
N VAL A 737 -25.89 -15.05 -20.89
CA VAL A 737 -27.07 -14.33 -20.38
C VAL A 737 -27.86 -13.81 -21.58
N ALA A 738 -29.19 -13.96 -21.57
CA ALA A 738 -30.04 -13.37 -22.60
C ALA A 738 -29.98 -11.84 -22.51
N ASP A 739 -29.68 -11.18 -23.62
CA ASP A 739 -29.66 -9.73 -23.72
C ASP A 739 -31.10 -9.22 -23.91
N ASP A 740 -31.75 -8.84 -22.81
CA ASP A 740 -33.10 -8.22 -22.81
C ASP A 740 -33.04 -6.68 -23.04
N SER A 741 -31.90 -6.13 -23.48
CA SER A 741 -31.67 -4.68 -23.66
C SER A 741 -32.55 -4.01 -24.73
N ASP A 742 -33.22 -4.78 -25.59
CA ASP A 742 -34.09 -4.25 -26.65
C ASP A 742 -35.36 -3.56 -26.12
N SER A 743 -35.67 -3.71 -24.82
CA SER A 743 -36.85 -3.08 -24.19
C SER A 743 -36.64 -1.66 -23.61
N VAL A 744 -35.41 -1.15 -23.56
CA VAL A 744 -35.04 0.10 -22.84
C VAL A 744 -34.48 1.20 -23.77
N ARG A 745 -34.56 1.01 -25.10
CA ARG A 745 -33.77 1.82 -26.06
C ARG A 745 -34.10 3.32 -26.16
N ASP A 746 -35.19 3.82 -25.57
CA ASP A 746 -35.65 5.22 -25.69
C ASP A 746 -36.08 5.86 -24.34
N ASP A 747 -35.25 5.79 -23.29
CA ASP A 747 -35.45 6.59 -22.06
C ASP A 747 -34.25 7.52 -21.82
N ASP A 748 -34.45 8.84 -21.97
CA ASP A 748 -33.42 9.89 -21.75
C ASP A 748 -32.87 9.88 -20.30
N LYS A 749 -33.60 9.25 -19.38
CA LYS A 749 -33.23 9.07 -17.98
C LYS A 749 -32.24 7.94 -17.74
N MET A 750 -31.94 7.15 -18.77
CA MET A 750 -31.06 6.00 -18.72
C MET A 750 -29.87 6.20 -19.65
N ARG A 751 -28.70 5.70 -19.24
CA ARG A 751 -27.51 5.63 -20.08
C ARG A 751 -27.13 4.17 -20.30
N THR A 752 -26.79 3.85 -21.55
CA THR A 752 -26.41 2.49 -21.95
C THR A 752 -24.91 2.41 -22.20
N PHE A 753 -24.26 1.41 -21.59
CA PHE A 753 -22.86 1.09 -21.81
C PHE A 753 -22.72 -0.33 -22.36
N GLU A 754 -21.87 -0.49 -23.36
CA GLU A 754 -21.40 -1.78 -23.83
C GLU A 754 -20.14 -2.17 -23.06
N LEU A 755 -20.10 -3.42 -22.59
CA LEU A 755 -18.98 -3.95 -21.82
C LEU A 755 -17.90 -4.45 -22.76
N ARG A 756 -16.67 -3.93 -22.58
CA ARG A 756 -15.46 -4.48 -23.18
C ARG A 756 -14.53 -4.98 -22.09
N LEU A 757 -13.89 -6.11 -22.31
CA LEU A 757 -13.21 -6.81 -21.24
C LEU A 757 -11.73 -7.03 -21.56
N SER A 758 -10.95 -7.22 -20.51
CA SER A 758 -9.55 -7.63 -20.62
C SER A 758 -9.15 -8.54 -19.48
N THR A 759 -8.59 -9.71 -19.84
CA THR A 759 -8.13 -10.75 -18.93
C THR A 759 -6.72 -11.20 -19.32
N PRO A 760 -5.68 -10.51 -18.86
CA PRO A 760 -4.31 -10.90 -19.18
C PRO A 760 -3.94 -12.21 -18.47
N LEU A 761 -3.14 -13.08 -19.10
CA LEU A 761 -2.75 -14.40 -18.58
C LEU A 761 -2.16 -14.36 -17.16
N ASN A 762 -1.28 -13.39 -16.90
CA ASN A 762 -0.67 -13.17 -15.58
C ASN A 762 -1.40 -12.08 -14.77
N GLY A 763 -2.58 -11.65 -15.22
CA GLY A 763 -3.26 -10.45 -14.75
C GLY A 763 -2.54 -9.16 -15.13
N PHE A 764 -3.07 -8.03 -14.63
CA PHE A 764 -2.46 -6.70 -14.73
C PHE A 764 -1.26 -6.56 -13.78
N GLN A 765 -0.32 -7.51 -13.86
CA GLN A 765 0.89 -7.53 -13.05
C GLN A 765 1.83 -6.42 -13.51
N ARG A 766 2.38 -5.69 -12.54
CA ARG A 766 3.45 -4.71 -12.74
C ARG A 766 4.47 -4.87 -11.62
N THR A 767 5.73 -4.69 -11.95
CA THR A 767 6.84 -4.75 -10.99
C THR A 767 6.66 -3.70 -9.89
N ASP A 768 6.26 -2.49 -10.25
CA ASP A 768 6.02 -1.41 -9.29
C ASP A 768 4.83 -1.67 -8.37
N VAL A 769 3.72 -2.22 -8.89
CA VAL A 769 2.57 -2.61 -8.07
C VAL A 769 2.93 -3.77 -7.12
N SER A 770 3.71 -4.73 -7.59
CA SER A 770 4.22 -5.83 -6.76
C SER A 770 5.06 -5.30 -5.59
N ARG A 771 5.91 -4.29 -5.83
CA ARG A 771 6.65 -3.60 -4.77
C ARG A 771 5.74 -2.88 -3.78
N LEU A 772 4.68 -2.21 -4.25
CA LEU A 772 3.70 -1.57 -3.38
C LEU A 772 2.97 -2.60 -2.50
N VAL A 773 2.54 -3.73 -3.08
CA VAL A 773 1.89 -4.83 -2.35
C VAL A 773 2.84 -5.43 -1.32
N LEU A 774 4.10 -5.64 -1.67
CA LEU A 774 5.12 -6.15 -0.75
C LEU A 774 5.37 -5.20 0.43
N THR A 775 5.45 -3.89 0.16
CA THR A 775 5.87 -2.89 1.14
C THR A 775 4.72 -2.35 2.00
N PHE A 776 3.50 -2.31 1.47
CA PHE A 776 2.35 -1.70 2.14
C PHE A 776 1.16 -2.66 2.31
N GLY A 777 1.23 -3.85 1.71
CA GLY A 777 0.15 -4.84 1.68
C GLY A 777 0.16 -5.87 2.82
N ARG A 778 -0.55 -6.99 2.57
CA ARG A 778 -0.77 -8.08 3.54
C ARG A 778 0.50 -8.91 3.71
N LEU A 779 0.52 -9.72 4.78
CA LEU A 779 1.58 -10.71 5.03
C LEU A 779 1.63 -11.81 3.98
N LYS A 780 0.46 -12.22 3.47
CA LYS A 780 0.34 -13.25 2.44
C LYS A 780 0.32 -12.61 1.06
N GLU A 781 0.96 -13.27 0.10
CA GLU A 781 0.88 -12.90 -1.31
C GLU A 781 -0.58 -12.87 -1.78
N VAL A 782 -0.89 -11.88 -2.60
CA VAL A 782 -2.23 -11.69 -3.17
C VAL A 782 -2.10 -11.64 -4.69
N ALA A 783 -2.91 -12.46 -5.37
CA ALA A 783 -2.90 -12.53 -6.81
C ALA A 783 -3.24 -11.16 -7.44
N PRO A 784 -2.52 -10.75 -8.51
CA PRO A 784 -2.84 -9.53 -9.27
C PRO A 784 -4.28 -9.50 -9.77
N VAL A 785 -4.75 -8.31 -10.15
CA VAL A 785 -6.03 -8.13 -10.82
C VAL A 785 -6.05 -8.92 -12.13
N ARG A 786 -7.07 -9.77 -12.34
CA ARG A 786 -7.17 -10.62 -13.55
C ARG A 786 -8.31 -10.27 -14.50
N LEU A 787 -9.17 -9.33 -14.13
CA LEU A 787 -10.27 -8.88 -14.96
C LEU A 787 -10.40 -7.36 -14.87
N ALA A 788 -10.44 -6.72 -16.04
CA ALA A 788 -10.82 -5.33 -16.18
C ALA A 788 -11.99 -5.18 -17.15
N ILE A 789 -12.86 -4.20 -16.86
CA ILE A 789 -14.05 -3.88 -17.65
C ILE A 789 -13.99 -2.43 -18.09
N PHE A 790 -14.13 -2.19 -19.39
CA PHE A 790 -14.34 -0.87 -19.95
C PHE A 790 -15.81 -0.65 -20.24
N LEU A 791 -16.35 0.44 -19.70
CA LEU A 791 -17.72 0.88 -19.95
C LEU A 791 -17.72 1.78 -21.18
N GLN A 792 -17.96 1.20 -22.36
CA GLN A 792 -18.00 1.94 -23.60
C GLN A 792 -19.40 2.55 -23.80
N PRO A 793 -19.54 3.89 -23.87
CA PRO A 793 -20.84 4.51 -24.12
C PRO A 793 -21.34 4.15 -25.53
N VAL A 794 -22.61 3.73 -25.64
CA VAL A 794 -23.24 3.31 -26.91
C VAL A 794 -23.78 4.51 -27.71
N GLN A 795 -24.18 5.58 -27.02
CA GLN A 795 -24.62 6.84 -27.62
C GLN A 795 -23.45 7.84 -27.61
N GLU A 796 -23.32 8.67 -28.66
CA GLU A 796 -22.34 9.76 -28.67
C GLU A 796 -22.62 10.70 -27.47
N LEU A 797 -21.57 11.17 -26.80
CA LEU A 797 -21.62 12.21 -25.75
C LEU A 797 -22.11 13.59 -26.27
N ASN A 798 -22.84 13.62 -27.38
CA ASN A 798 -23.31 14.82 -28.09
C ASN A 798 -24.65 15.36 -27.59
N SER A 799 -25.35 14.63 -26.73
CA SER A 799 -26.56 15.13 -26.07
C SER A 799 -26.25 15.54 -24.63
N ARG A 800 -26.62 16.79 -24.30
CA ARG A 800 -26.85 17.24 -22.91
C ARG A 800 -27.48 16.07 -22.14
N PRO A 801 -26.97 15.67 -20.95
CA PRO A 801 -27.92 15.22 -19.97
C PRO A 801 -28.85 16.43 -19.75
N GLU A 802 -30.14 16.28 -20.01
CA GLU A 802 -31.13 17.32 -19.70
C GLU A 802 -31.09 17.54 -18.18
N LEU A 803 -30.16 18.36 -17.72
CA LEU A 803 -29.80 18.53 -16.31
C LEU A 803 -30.62 19.62 -15.60
N PHE A 804 -31.63 20.17 -16.28
CA PHE A 804 -32.46 21.25 -15.75
C PHE A 804 -33.90 21.14 -16.25
N GLN A 805 -34.63 20.10 -15.82
CA GLN A 805 -36.09 20.16 -15.63
C GLN A 805 -36.49 19.43 -14.36
#